data_AF-A0A8C3FSH1-F1
#
_entry.id   AF-A0A8C3FSH1-F1
#
_cell.length_a   1.000
_cell.length_b   1.000
_cell.length_c   1.000
_cell.angle_alpha   90.00
_cell.angle_beta   90.00
_cell.angle_gamma   90.00
#
_symmetry.space_group_name_H-M   'P 1'
#
loop_
_entity.id
_entity.type
_entity.pdbx_description
1 polymer ?
#
loop_
_entity_poly.entity_id
_entity_poly.type
_entity_poly.pdbx_seq_one_letter_code
_entity_poly.pdbx_strand_id
1 'polypeptide(L)'
;TSSDFFWPNPPICLGHSGPYLYHPASSPVRYPPGPTPVRRAITFHPHGRSPSRDRTEKSMCVVILLVCLLSLPAHNGLSLSLSPPLFTGGLGEQSAGASQNTTATSRSSKKVKKDGRRNAMLSRRPTEEEGKDLPLSAAGSSLRIRRATTSRAERIWPGGVIPYVIGGNFTGSQRAIFKQAMRHWEKHTCVTFVERTDEESFIVFTYRTCGCCSYVGRRGGGPQAISIGKNCDKFGIVAHELGHVVGFWHEHTRPDRDQHVTIIRENIQQGQEYNFLKMEAGEVNSLGETYDFDSIMHYARNTFSRGVFLDTILPRRDDNGVRPTIGQRIRLSQGDIAQARKLYKCPACGETLQDTTGNFSAPGFPNGYPSYSHCVWRISVTPGEKIILNFTSMDLFKSRLCWYDYVEVRDGYWRKASLLGRFCGDKVPEPLISTDSRLWIEFRSSSNILGKGFFVVYEAICGGEIHKDAGQIQSPNYPDDYRPSKECVWRITVSEGFHVGLTFQAFEIERHDSCAYDYLEIRDGPTEDSPLIGHFCGYEKPEDIKSSSNKVWMKFASDGSINKAGFAANFFKEVDECSRPDNGGCEQRCVNTLGSYKCACEPGYELTADKKSCEAACGGFITKLNGTITSPGWPKEYPTNKNCIWQVVAPAQYRISLQFEVFELEGNDVCKYDYVEVRSGLASDSKLHGKFCGLEKPEVITSYSNNLRLEFKSDNAVSKKGFKVHFFSGTWLCPSGRKALCTGCPSCVYGSIACFV
;
A
#
# COMPACT_ATOMS: atom_id res chain seq x y z
N THR A 1 1.90 -19.51 22.44
CA THR A 1 2.78 -18.69 23.30
C THR A 1 2.77 -17.27 22.80
N SER A 2 1.82 -16.47 23.29
CA SER A 2 1.65 -15.05 22.93
C SER A 2 2.48 -14.20 23.90
N SER A 3 3.60 -13.66 23.43
CA SER A 3 4.38 -12.67 24.17
C SER A 3 3.84 -11.27 23.86
N ASP A 4 3.08 -10.73 24.79
CA ASP A 4 2.79 -9.30 24.89
C ASP A 4 4.09 -8.53 25.15
N PHE A 5 4.64 -7.90 24.11
CA PHE A 5 5.74 -6.95 24.24
C PHE A 5 5.16 -5.59 24.69
N PHE A 6 5.52 -5.19 25.91
CA PHE A 6 5.41 -3.80 26.36
C PHE A 6 6.29 -2.90 25.48
N TRP A 7 5.68 -1.93 24.80
CA TRP A 7 6.36 -0.98 23.91
C TRP A 7 6.85 0.23 24.70
N PRO A 8 8.13 0.63 24.60
CA PRO A 8 8.64 1.80 25.34
C PRO A 8 8.19 3.15 24.75
N ASN A 9 7.56 3.19 23.57
CA ASN A 9 6.88 4.38 23.02
C ASN A 9 5.76 3.96 22.04
N PRO A 10 4.49 4.35 22.27
CA PRO A 10 3.39 4.04 21.35
C PRO A 10 3.48 4.88 20.05
N PRO A 11 2.87 4.41 18.94
CA PRO A 11 2.75 5.22 17.72
C PRO A 11 1.91 6.48 17.96
N ILE A 12 2.21 7.56 17.24
CA ILE A 12 1.50 8.84 17.39
C ILE A 12 0.23 8.80 16.55
N CYS A 13 -0.91 9.09 17.17
CA CYS A 13 -2.23 9.02 16.51
C CYS A 13 -2.74 10.42 16.13
N LEU A 14 -3.34 10.55 14.95
CA LEU A 14 -4.13 11.73 14.58
C LEU A 14 -5.49 11.72 15.31
N GLY A 15 -5.82 12.80 16.01
CA GLY A 15 -7.16 13.00 16.56
C GLY A 15 -8.17 13.36 15.48
N HIS A 16 -9.00 12.40 15.03
CA HIS A 16 -10.12 12.68 14.14
C HIS A 16 -11.40 12.98 14.92
N SER A 17 -11.91 14.21 14.76
CA SER A 17 -13.29 14.58 15.09
C SER A 17 -14.22 14.28 13.89
N GLY A 18 -15.03 13.22 14.00
CA GLY A 18 -16.14 12.89 13.11
C GLY A 18 -17.34 12.38 13.93
N PRO A 19 -18.60 12.52 13.46
CA PRO A 19 -19.77 12.55 14.33
C PRO A 19 -20.08 11.19 14.96
N TYR A 20 -20.49 11.26 16.23
CA TYR A 20 -20.84 10.18 17.14
C TYR A 20 -21.60 9.01 16.48
N LEU A 21 -21.03 7.81 16.62
CA LEU A 21 -21.79 6.57 16.66
C LEU A 21 -21.64 5.98 18.07
N TYR A 22 -22.75 5.97 18.80
CA TYR A 22 -22.90 5.31 20.09
C TYR A 22 -22.59 3.82 19.94
N HIS A 23 -21.66 3.31 20.75
CA HIS A 23 -21.59 1.89 21.09
C HIS A 23 -22.10 1.71 22.52
N PRO A 24 -23.10 0.85 22.77
CA PRO A 24 -23.49 0.50 24.13
C PRO A 24 -22.55 -0.57 24.69
N ALA A 25 -22.06 -0.34 25.90
CA ALA A 25 -21.38 -1.34 26.72
C ALA A 25 -22.37 -2.46 27.09
N SER A 26 -21.93 -3.72 27.04
CA SER A 26 -22.68 -4.85 27.59
C SER A 26 -21.78 -5.73 28.44
N SER A 27 -22.22 -5.99 29.68
CA SER A 27 -21.94 -7.15 30.52
C SER A 27 -22.87 -7.13 31.75
N PRO A 28 -23.22 -8.29 32.35
CA PRO A 28 -24.62 -8.65 32.56
C PRO A 28 -25.03 -8.84 34.04
N VAL A 29 -26.33 -8.71 34.35
CA VAL A 29 -26.96 -9.25 35.57
C VAL A 29 -28.35 -9.85 35.24
N ARG A 30 -28.73 -10.89 35.99
CA ARG A 30 -29.66 -12.01 35.71
C ARG A 30 -31.12 -11.86 36.24
N TYR A 31 -32.08 -12.46 35.48
CA TYR A 31 -33.38 -13.16 35.78
C TYR A 31 -34.57 -12.43 36.45
N PRO A 32 -35.86 -12.91 36.40
CA PRO A 32 -36.59 -13.93 35.57
C PRO A 32 -37.96 -13.43 34.96
N PRO A 33 -38.83 -14.27 34.32
CA PRO A 33 -39.78 -13.84 33.25
C PRO A 33 -41.31 -13.95 33.49
N GLY A 34 -42.08 -13.35 32.57
CA GLY A 34 -43.44 -13.74 32.12
C GLY A 34 -44.54 -12.66 32.24
N PRO A 35 -45.69 -12.73 31.52
CA PRO A 35 -46.07 -13.51 30.34
C PRO A 35 -46.65 -12.67 29.15
N THR A 36 -46.80 -13.33 28.01
CA THR A 36 -47.61 -13.01 26.80
C THR A 36 -49.12 -12.81 27.13
N PRO A 37 -50.07 -12.37 26.23
CA PRO A 37 -50.21 -12.89 24.86
C PRO A 37 -50.97 -12.08 23.77
N VAL A 38 -51.07 -12.72 22.59
CA VAL A 38 -52.25 -12.81 21.69
C VAL A 38 -52.21 -12.12 20.30
N ARG A 39 -52.00 -12.98 19.29
CA ARG A 39 -52.74 -13.16 17.99
C ARG A 39 -52.72 -12.01 16.96
N ARG A 40 -52.84 -12.23 15.65
CA ARG A 40 -53.15 -13.35 14.74
C ARG A 40 -52.75 -12.85 13.33
N ALA A 41 -52.09 -13.65 12.47
CA ALA A 41 -52.70 -14.37 11.34
C ALA A 41 -53.14 -13.45 10.17
N ILE A 42 -53.01 -13.75 8.87
CA ILE A 42 -52.79 -15.00 8.12
C ILE A 42 -52.59 -14.57 6.64
N THR A 43 -51.55 -15.09 5.97
CA THR A 43 -51.47 -15.69 4.60
C THR A 43 -52.13 -15.04 3.34
N PHE A 44 -51.88 -15.39 2.07
CA PHE A 44 -51.19 -16.49 1.35
C PHE A 44 -50.80 -16.00 -0.08
N HIS A 45 -49.72 -16.59 -0.61
CA HIS A 45 -49.20 -16.71 -2.00
C HIS A 45 -50.21 -17.18 -3.10
N PRO A 46 -49.80 -17.57 -4.34
CA PRO A 46 -48.90 -17.01 -5.38
C PRO A 46 -49.47 -17.22 -6.83
N HIS A 47 -48.72 -16.86 -7.88
CA HIS A 47 -48.63 -17.51 -9.23
C HIS A 47 -47.84 -16.50 -10.11
N GLY A 48 -46.88 -16.80 -10.98
CA GLY A 48 -46.48 -18.02 -11.67
C GLY A 48 -46.42 -17.74 -13.18
N ARG A 49 -45.21 -17.82 -13.77
CA ARG A 49 -44.84 -17.94 -15.21
C ARG A 49 -44.49 -16.66 -16.01
N SER A 50 -43.28 -16.73 -16.59
CA SER A 50 -42.78 -16.09 -17.81
C SER A 50 -43.41 -16.77 -19.07
N PRO A 51 -43.44 -16.13 -20.28
CA PRO A 51 -42.25 -16.03 -21.14
C PRO A 51 -42.14 -14.79 -22.08
N SER A 52 -40.90 -14.53 -22.50
CA SER A 52 -40.39 -14.01 -23.80
C SER A 52 -41.06 -12.87 -24.62
N ARG A 53 -40.16 -11.97 -25.03
CA ARG A 53 -39.99 -11.30 -26.36
C ARG A 53 -40.77 -10.01 -26.70
N ASP A 54 -39.93 -8.98 -26.84
CA ASP A 54 -39.81 -8.04 -27.97
C ASP A 54 -40.65 -6.74 -28.04
N ARG A 55 -39.89 -5.69 -28.33
CA ARG A 55 -40.22 -4.43 -29.04
C ARG A 55 -41.02 -3.28 -28.40
N THR A 56 -40.26 -2.19 -28.24
CA THR A 56 -40.49 -0.81 -28.71
C THR A 56 -41.48 0.14 -28.02
N GLU A 57 -40.89 1.28 -27.65
CA GLU A 57 -41.34 2.67 -27.84
C GLU A 57 -42.26 3.36 -26.80
N LYS A 58 -41.77 4.56 -26.44
CA LYS A 58 -42.45 5.83 -26.13
C LYS A 58 -42.87 6.15 -24.69
N SER A 59 -42.04 7.04 -24.11
CA SER A 59 -42.39 8.38 -23.61
C SER A 59 -43.64 8.60 -22.76
N MET A 60 -43.42 9.06 -21.53
CA MET A 60 -44.01 10.28 -20.93
C MET A 60 -43.29 10.55 -19.59
N CYS A 61 -42.48 11.60 -19.46
CA CYS A 61 -42.89 12.95 -19.05
C CYS A 61 -43.83 12.99 -17.84
N VAL A 62 -43.28 13.38 -16.68
CA VAL A 62 -43.93 14.34 -15.77
C VAL A 62 -42.89 15.39 -15.39
N VAL A 63 -43.10 16.58 -15.93
CA VAL A 63 -42.54 17.86 -15.49
C VAL A 63 -43.60 18.53 -14.62
N ILE A 64 -43.20 19.06 -13.47
CA ILE A 64 -43.83 20.23 -12.82
C ILE A 64 -42.65 21.12 -12.39
N LEU A 65 -42.22 22.07 -13.23
CA LEU A 65 -42.59 23.50 -13.32
C LEU A 65 -42.28 24.31 -12.02
N LEU A 66 -41.28 25.22 -12.01
CA LEU A 66 -41.21 26.61 -12.55
C LEU A 66 -41.91 27.60 -11.58
N VAL A 67 -41.33 28.74 -11.18
CA VAL A 67 -41.29 30.05 -11.88
C VAL A 67 -40.63 31.08 -10.92
N CYS A 68 -39.46 31.68 -11.23
CA CYS A 68 -39.19 33.08 -11.72
C CYS A 68 -38.88 34.13 -10.62
N LEU A 69 -38.22 35.30 -10.84
CA LEU A 69 -37.94 36.12 -12.05
C LEU A 69 -36.72 37.07 -11.82
N LEU A 70 -35.93 37.25 -12.89
CA LEU A 70 -35.19 38.40 -13.46
C LEU A 70 -34.87 39.69 -12.67
N SER A 71 -33.64 40.21 -12.91
CA SER A 71 -33.43 41.53 -13.54
C SER A 71 -31.97 41.73 -14.05
N LEU A 72 -31.83 42.08 -15.34
CA LEU A 72 -30.64 42.67 -16.02
C LEU A 72 -30.75 44.21 -16.02
N PRO A 73 -29.67 44.95 -16.37
CA PRO A 73 -29.61 45.51 -17.73
C PRO A 73 -28.19 45.49 -18.37
N ALA A 74 -28.17 45.68 -19.70
CA ALA A 74 -27.00 45.72 -20.59
C ALA A 74 -26.62 47.15 -21.02
N HIS A 75 -25.36 47.36 -21.42
CA HIS A 75 -24.97 48.25 -22.53
C HIS A 75 -23.53 47.99 -23.05
N ASN A 76 -23.40 48.03 -24.39
CA ASN A 76 -22.24 47.95 -25.32
C ASN A 76 -20.96 48.70 -24.87
N GLY A 77 -19.72 48.45 -25.32
CA GLY A 77 -19.11 47.67 -26.41
C GLY A 77 -17.95 48.48 -27.02
N LEU A 78 -16.74 47.90 -27.21
CA LEU A 78 -15.77 48.26 -28.28
C LEU A 78 -14.53 47.34 -28.29
N SER A 79 -14.15 46.96 -29.51
CA SER A 79 -13.10 46.03 -29.95
C SER A 79 -11.71 46.66 -30.09
N LEU A 80 -10.64 45.86 -30.02
CA LEU A 80 -9.45 46.01 -30.88
C LEU A 80 -8.60 44.72 -30.91
N SER A 81 -8.48 44.16 -32.10
CA SER A 81 -7.56 43.10 -32.54
C SER A 81 -6.21 43.68 -32.95
N LEU A 82 -5.12 42.89 -32.91
CA LEU A 82 -4.04 42.89 -33.91
C LEU A 82 -2.99 41.78 -33.63
N SER A 83 -2.87 40.84 -34.58
CA SER A 83 -1.65 40.04 -34.85
C SER A 83 -0.61 40.92 -35.58
N PRO A 84 0.68 40.51 -35.71
CA PRO A 84 1.21 40.11 -37.03
C PRO A 84 2.46 39.14 -36.93
N PRO A 85 3.34 38.94 -37.94
CA PRO A 85 3.35 37.74 -38.81
C PRO A 85 4.75 37.07 -39.05
N LEU A 86 4.76 36.03 -39.89
CA LEU A 86 5.94 35.44 -40.59
C LEU A 86 6.30 36.23 -41.86
N PHE A 87 7.60 36.30 -42.23
CA PHE A 87 8.09 36.13 -43.63
C PHE A 87 9.64 36.02 -43.72
N THR A 88 10.06 35.30 -44.76
CA THR A 88 11.42 34.88 -45.18
C THR A 88 12.17 35.91 -46.04
N GLY A 89 13.51 35.84 -46.08
CA GLY A 89 14.32 36.11 -47.30
C GLY A 89 15.61 36.94 -47.17
N GLY A 90 16.73 36.40 -47.68
CA GLY A 90 17.60 37.13 -48.64
C GLY A 90 18.98 37.67 -48.21
N LEU A 91 20.02 37.00 -48.71
CA LEU A 91 21.45 37.35 -48.95
C LEU A 91 21.84 38.83 -49.21
N GLY A 92 23.10 39.18 -48.87
CA GLY A 92 23.93 40.10 -49.69
C GLY A 92 24.88 41.10 -49.00
N GLU A 93 26.13 40.66 -48.78
CA GLU A 93 27.42 41.32 -49.16
C GLU A 93 27.98 42.66 -48.59
N GLN A 94 29.32 42.59 -48.40
CA GLN A 94 30.39 43.64 -48.35
C GLN A 94 30.58 44.48 -47.07
N SER A 95 31.78 44.94 -46.68
CA SER A 95 33.21 44.56 -46.84
C SER A 95 34.03 45.63 -46.10
N ALA A 96 35.11 45.21 -45.43
CA ALA A 96 36.39 45.90 -45.16
C ALA A 96 36.47 47.37 -44.65
N GLY A 97 37.29 47.55 -43.59
CA GLY A 97 37.91 48.83 -43.25
C GLY A 97 38.89 48.70 -42.07
N ALA A 98 40.19 48.79 -42.36
CA ALA A 98 41.32 48.62 -41.44
C ALA A 98 41.84 49.95 -40.84
N SER A 99 42.86 49.83 -39.97
CA SER A 99 43.90 50.84 -39.61
C SER A 99 43.60 51.72 -38.39
N GLN A 100 44.51 52.14 -37.50
CA GLN A 100 45.91 51.83 -37.13
C GLN A 100 46.26 52.64 -35.85
N ASN A 101 47.25 52.14 -35.07
CA ASN A 101 48.33 52.83 -34.33
C ASN A 101 48.06 53.94 -33.28
N THR A 102 48.67 53.80 -32.10
CA THR A 102 49.93 54.48 -31.65
C THR A 102 50.21 54.20 -30.14
N THR A 103 51.31 53.51 -29.79
CA THR A 103 52.54 53.96 -29.04
C THR A 103 52.31 54.72 -27.72
N ALA A 104 52.98 54.47 -26.58
CA ALA A 104 54.42 54.24 -26.37
C ALA A 104 54.81 53.76 -24.93
N THR A 105 55.79 52.84 -24.82
CA THR A 105 57.07 52.86 -24.02
C THR A 105 57.08 53.31 -22.53
N SER A 106 57.86 52.78 -21.55
CA SER A 106 59.20 52.16 -21.53
C SER A 106 59.56 51.52 -20.15
N ARG A 107 60.40 50.44 -20.16
CA ARG A 107 61.60 50.07 -19.32
C ARG A 107 61.59 50.29 -17.77
N SER A 108 62.25 49.51 -16.89
CA SER A 108 63.45 48.67 -16.99
C SER A 108 63.60 47.72 -15.77
N SER A 109 64.42 46.69 -15.96
CA SER A 109 64.82 45.56 -15.12
C SER A 109 65.65 45.87 -13.87
N LYS A 110 65.68 44.93 -12.90
CA LYS A 110 66.93 44.35 -12.35
C LYS A 110 66.70 43.00 -11.63
N LYS A 111 67.51 42.01 -12.05
CA LYS A 111 67.71 40.66 -11.52
C LYS A 111 68.75 40.67 -10.39
N VAL A 112 68.76 39.61 -9.55
CA VAL A 112 69.89 38.69 -9.20
C VAL A 112 69.39 37.80 -8.03
N LYS A 113 69.12 36.48 -8.22
CA LYS A 113 70.02 35.29 -8.04
C LYS A 113 70.56 35.17 -6.60
N LYS A 114 70.62 34.03 -5.91
CA LYS A 114 70.83 32.63 -6.34
C LYS A 114 70.71 31.65 -5.13
N ASP A 115 70.43 30.38 -5.43
CA ASP A 115 70.85 29.09 -4.80
C ASP A 115 70.81 28.92 -3.25
N GLY A 116 70.41 27.79 -2.66
CA GLY A 116 70.03 26.48 -3.18
C GLY A 116 70.15 25.39 -2.09
N ARG A 117 69.32 24.34 -2.22
CA ARG A 117 69.53 22.91 -1.84
C ARG A 117 69.76 22.50 -0.36
N ARG A 118 68.82 21.70 0.17
CA ARG A 118 68.83 20.20 0.28
C ARG A 118 68.22 19.66 1.60
N ASN A 119 67.28 18.72 1.43
CA ASN A 119 66.97 17.49 2.18
C ASN A 119 67.21 17.41 3.71
N ALA A 120 66.19 16.98 4.47
CA ALA A 120 66.08 15.61 4.98
C ALA A 120 64.84 15.44 5.91
N MET A 121 64.52 14.19 6.17
CA MET A 121 63.25 13.59 6.59
C MET A 121 63.21 13.34 8.12
N LEU A 122 61.99 13.09 8.63
CA LEU A 122 61.62 12.43 9.91
C LEU A 122 61.86 13.19 11.24
N SER A 123 60.80 13.37 12.04
CA SER A 123 60.47 12.49 13.18
C SER A 123 59.49 13.12 14.20
N ARG A 124 58.52 12.29 14.63
CA ARG A 124 57.90 12.17 15.98
C ARG A 124 57.01 13.27 16.60
N ARG A 125 55.86 12.78 17.11
CA ARG A 125 54.97 13.35 18.16
C ARG A 125 55.68 13.40 19.53
N PRO A 126 55.21 14.29 20.42
CA PRO A 126 54.83 13.90 21.81
C PRO A 126 53.43 14.48 22.19
N THR A 127 52.47 13.73 22.73
CA THR A 127 52.19 13.34 24.15
C THR A 127 51.69 14.47 25.07
N GLU A 128 50.61 14.13 25.78
CA GLU A 128 49.84 14.87 26.79
C GLU A 128 50.63 15.16 28.08
N GLU A 129 50.24 16.22 28.82
CA GLU A 129 50.19 16.22 30.30
C GLU A 129 49.33 17.39 30.85
N GLU A 130 48.87 17.21 32.10
CA GLU A 130 47.67 17.77 32.76
C GLU A 130 47.82 19.14 33.49
N GLY A 131 46.69 19.87 33.57
CA GLY A 131 46.06 20.44 34.78
C GLY A 131 46.72 21.55 35.63
N LYS A 132 46.10 22.75 35.71
CA LYS A 132 46.02 23.63 36.91
C LYS A 132 44.77 24.54 36.89
N ASP A 133 44.28 24.85 38.09
CA ASP A 133 42.99 25.44 38.47
C ASP A 133 42.72 26.95 38.17
N LEU A 134 41.41 27.22 38.09
CA LEU A 134 40.52 28.42 37.97
C LEU A 134 40.94 29.82 38.53
N PRO A 135 40.30 30.93 38.05
CA PRO A 135 39.11 31.46 38.76
C PRO A 135 37.92 31.95 37.87
N LEU A 136 36.72 31.97 38.49
CA LEU A 136 35.40 32.35 37.97
C LEU A 136 35.27 33.82 37.46
N SER A 137 34.61 34.00 36.30
CA SER A 137 33.53 34.97 35.97
C SER A 137 33.37 34.97 34.43
N ALA A 138 32.22 35.15 33.76
CA ALA A 138 30.89 35.59 34.10
C ALA A 138 29.87 34.84 33.21
N ALA A 139 28.66 34.67 33.71
CA ALA A 139 27.55 33.99 33.03
C ALA A 139 27.12 34.75 31.75
N GLY A 140 27.53 34.23 30.59
CA GLY A 140 26.85 34.48 29.32
C GLY A 140 25.73 33.48 29.15
N SER A 141 24.48 33.93 29.23
CA SER A 141 23.30 33.10 28.98
C SER A 141 23.37 32.50 27.57
N SER A 142 23.65 31.19 27.47
CA SER A 142 23.43 30.50 26.21
C SER A 142 21.93 30.47 25.95
N LEU A 143 21.50 31.25 24.96
CA LEU A 143 20.13 31.24 24.46
C LEU A 143 19.81 29.80 24.05
N ARG A 144 18.92 29.16 24.82
CA ARG A 144 18.51 27.77 24.63
C ARG A 144 18.00 27.57 23.19
N ILE A 145 18.68 26.67 22.48
CA ILE A 145 18.34 26.22 21.14
C ILE A 145 16.92 25.64 21.14
N ARG A 146 16.08 26.15 20.21
CA ARG A 146 14.62 25.92 20.08
C ARG A 146 14.34 24.70 19.14
N ARG A 147 13.24 23.95 19.38
CA ARG A 147 13.14 22.46 19.17
C ARG A 147 11.85 21.91 18.48
N ALA A 148 11.87 21.24 17.30
CA ALA A 148 10.72 20.60 16.56
C ALA A 148 10.89 19.22 15.82
N THR A 149 12.06 18.76 15.32
CA THR A 149 12.30 17.40 14.75
C THR A 149 12.85 16.41 15.77
N THR A 150 12.96 15.11 15.48
CA THR A 150 13.77 14.19 16.30
C THR A 150 15.20 14.71 16.49
N SER A 151 15.70 14.68 17.72
CA SER A 151 17.10 14.97 18.07
C SER A 151 18.01 13.74 17.98
N ARG A 152 17.41 12.54 18.02
CA ARG A 152 18.09 11.25 18.06
C ARG A 152 18.58 10.85 16.67
N ALA A 153 19.90 10.69 16.53
CA ALA A 153 20.54 10.37 15.25
C ALA A 153 20.14 8.98 14.72
N GLU A 154 19.87 8.03 15.60
CA GLU A 154 19.42 6.68 15.25
C GLU A 154 18.03 6.64 14.59
N ARG A 155 17.22 7.70 14.81
CA ARG A 155 15.91 7.89 14.18
C ARG A 155 15.99 8.55 12.81
N ILE A 156 17.17 8.98 12.37
CA ILE A 156 17.34 9.56 11.03
C ILE A 156 17.58 8.44 10.02
N TRP A 157 16.84 8.48 8.90
CA TRP A 157 17.02 7.51 7.82
C TRP A 157 18.38 7.71 7.13
N PRO A 158 19.23 6.67 7.04
CA PRO A 158 20.56 6.79 6.45
C PRO A 158 20.52 7.32 5.00
N GLY A 159 21.23 8.42 4.76
CA GLY A 159 21.26 9.06 3.43
C GLY A 159 19.93 9.66 2.96
N GLY A 160 18.94 9.78 3.86
CA GLY A 160 17.59 10.23 3.50
C GLY A 160 16.80 9.24 2.67
N VAL A 161 17.20 7.96 2.62
CA VAL A 161 16.51 6.92 1.86
C VAL A 161 15.54 6.17 2.77
N ILE A 162 14.28 6.11 2.38
CA ILE A 162 13.18 5.51 3.14
C ILE A 162 12.58 4.38 2.30
N PRO A 163 12.98 3.12 2.54
CA PRO A 163 12.39 1.97 1.87
C PRO A 163 10.94 1.76 2.32
N TYR A 164 10.04 1.43 1.41
CA TYR A 164 8.61 1.23 1.71
C TYR A 164 8.02 -0.02 1.06
N VAL A 165 6.94 -0.51 1.68
CA VAL A 165 6.05 -1.54 1.15
C VAL A 165 4.60 -1.07 1.37
N ILE A 166 3.74 -1.24 0.36
CA ILE A 166 2.30 -0.99 0.51
C ILE A 166 1.58 -2.33 0.64
N GLY A 167 0.97 -2.58 1.80
CA GLY A 167 0.26 -3.83 2.07
C GLY A 167 -0.83 -4.17 1.05
N GLY A 168 -1.22 -5.45 0.95
CA GLY A 168 -2.14 -5.93 -0.10
C GLY A 168 -3.57 -5.37 -0.04
N ASN A 169 -4.03 -4.85 1.10
CA ASN A 169 -5.44 -4.53 1.34
C ASN A 169 -5.88 -3.12 0.88
N PHE A 170 -5.03 -2.38 0.15
CA PHE A 170 -5.34 -1.02 -0.33
C PHE A 170 -5.76 -1.01 -1.81
N THR A 171 -6.75 -0.18 -2.12
CA THR A 171 -7.23 0.05 -3.51
C THR A 171 -6.18 0.78 -4.34
N GLY A 172 -6.32 0.74 -5.67
CA GLY A 172 -5.44 1.48 -6.59
C GLY A 172 -5.40 2.98 -6.30
N SER A 173 -6.57 3.60 -6.07
CA SER A 173 -6.68 5.02 -5.70
C SER A 173 -5.97 5.36 -4.39
N GLN A 174 -6.06 4.50 -3.37
CA GLN A 174 -5.33 4.70 -2.12
C GLN A 174 -3.81 4.61 -2.33
N ARG A 175 -3.35 3.62 -3.10
CA ARG A 175 -1.93 3.48 -3.47
C ARG A 175 -1.42 4.72 -4.21
N ALA A 176 -2.23 5.26 -5.12
CA ALA A 176 -1.92 6.49 -5.84
C ALA A 176 -1.70 7.67 -4.89
N ILE A 177 -2.60 7.87 -3.92
CA ILE A 177 -2.48 8.95 -2.92
C ILE A 177 -1.22 8.78 -2.06
N PHE A 178 -0.85 7.54 -1.70
CA PHE A 178 0.38 7.28 -0.93
C PHE A 178 1.62 7.68 -1.74
N LYS A 179 1.64 7.29 -3.02
CA LYS A 179 2.71 7.64 -3.95
C LYS A 179 2.77 9.15 -4.21
N GLN A 180 1.64 9.84 -4.35
CA GLN A 180 1.58 11.31 -4.47
C GLN A 180 2.15 12.01 -3.23
N ALA A 181 1.78 11.56 -2.03
CA ALA A 181 2.29 12.14 -0.79
C ALA A 181 3.81 11.92 -0.64
N MET A 182 4.33 10.75 -1.03
CA MET A 182 5.77 10.48 -1.10
C MET A 182 6.45 11.39 -2.13
N ARG A 183 5.92 11.50 -3.36
CA ARG A 183 6.44 12.40 -4.42
C ARG A 183 6.49 13.84 -3.93
N HIS A 184 5.49 14.30 -3.20
CA HIS A 184 5.44 15.66 -2.64
C HIS A 184 6.57 15.94 -1.65
N TRP A 185 6.92 14.99 -0.79
CA TRP A 185 8.09 15.08 0.09
C TRP A 185 9.41 15.07 -0.70
N GLU A 186 9.55 14.19 -1.69
CA GLU A 186 10.76 14.11 -2.54
C GLU A 186 10.98 15.37 -3.38
N LYS A 187 9.90 15.98 -3.88
CA LYS A 187 9.96 17.20 -4.72
C LYS A 187 10.55 18.39 -3.97
N HIS A 188 10.21 18.53 -2.68
CA HIS A 188 10.59 19.70 -1.89
C HIS A 188 11.83 19.48 -1.02
N THR A 189 12.25 18.22 -0.82
CA THR A 189 13.38 17.85 0.05
C THR A 189 14.36 16.93 -0.67
N CYS A 190 15.42 16.50 0.01
CA CYS A 190 16.34 15.48 -0.51
C CYS A 190 16.07 14.07 0.02
N VAL A 191 14.97 13.89 0.75
CA VAL A 191 14.48 12.58 1.17
C VAL A 191 14.00 11.82 -0.07
N THR A 192 14.19 10.51 -0.09
CA THR A 192 13.85 9.66 -1.22
C THR A 192 13.15 8.40 -0.71
N PHE A 193 11.97 8.13 -1.25
CA PHE A 193 11.23 6.90 -1.01
C PHE A 193 11.58 5.90 -2.12
N VAL A 194 11.91 4.68 -1.70
CA VAL A 194 12.24 3.58 -2.62
C VAL A 194 11.40 2.38 -2.27
N GLU A 195 10.92 1.65 -3.27
CA GLU A 195 10.32 0.36 -3.00
C GLU A 195 11.40 -0.56 -2.42
N ARG A 196 11.04 -1.27 -1.35
CA ARG A 196 11.97 -2.12 -0.63
C ARG A 196 12.40 -3.31 -1.51
N THR A 197 13.69 -3.58 -1.54
CA THR A 197 14.28 -4.82 -2.07
C THR A 197 14.63 -5.77 -0.92
N ASP A 198 15.73 -5.47 -0.24
CA ASP A 198 16.40 -6.29 0.76
C ASP A 198 16.70 -5.49 2.04
N GLU A 199 16.30 -4.22 2.10
CA GLU A 199 16.58 -3.38 3.25
C GLU A 199 15.88 -3.92 4.51
N GLU A 200 16.63 -3.98 5.60
CA GLU A 200 16.15 -4.48 6.89
C GLU A 200 15.11 -3.54 7.52
N SER A 201 15.37 -2.24 7.47
CA SER A 201 14.50 -1.21 8.05
C SER A 201 13.70 -0.53 6.95
N PHE A 202 12.38 -0.55 7.06
CA PHE A 202 11.47 -0.04 6.03
C PHE A 202 10.09 0.29 6.63
N ILE A 203 9.34 1.15 5.95
CA ILE A 203 7.96 1.44 6.33
C ILE A 203 6.97 0.49 5.63
N VAL A 204 5.88 0.16 6.31
CA VAL A 204 4.80 -0.66 5.75
C VAL A 204 3.47 0.06 5.92
N PHE A 205 2.85 0.44 4.81
CA PHE A 205 1.47 0.92 4.82
C PHE A 205 0.54 -0.24 5.18
N THR A 206 -0.31 -0.05 6.19
CA THR A 206 -1.20 -1.08 6.73
C THR A 206 -2.44 -0.47 7.39
N TYR A 207 -3.42 -1.30 7.75
CA TYR A 207 -4.56 -0.90 8.56
C TYR A 207 -4.34 -1.35 10.01
N ARG A 208 -4.36 -0.41 10.96
CA ARG A 208 -4.32 -0.70 12.39
C ARG A 208 -5.47 -0.03 13.14
N THR A 209 -5.73 -0.55 14.34
CA THR A 209 -6.80 -0.06 15.24
C THR A 209 -6.52 1.34 15.78
N CYS A 210 -5.29 1.86 15.68
CA CYS A 210 -4.93 3.23 16.06
C CYS A 210 -5.49 4.33 15.13
N GLY A 211 -6.16 3.97 14.03
CA GLY A 211 -6.63 4.95 13.04
C GLY A 211 -5.50 5.39 12.10
N CYS A 212 -5.30 6.71 11.93
CA CYS A 212 -4.12 7.23 11.25
C CYS A 212 -3.01 7.43 12.29
N CYS A 213 -1.95 6.64 12.17
CA CYS A 213 -0.85 6.70 13.12
C CYS A 213 0.48 6.25 12.52
N SER A 214 1.57 6.83 12.98
CA SER A 214 2.91 6.54 12.48
C SER A 214 3.96 6.69 13.59
N TYR A 215 5.12 6.10 13.37
CA TYR A 215 6.29 6.25 14.24
C TYR A 215 7.14 7.43 13.82
N VAL A 216 7.77 8.10 14.79
CA VAL A 216 8.67 9.21 14.51
C VAL A 216 10.05 8.70 14.12
N GLY A 217 10.43 8.94 12.86
CA GLY A 217 11.71 8.56 12.30
C GLY A 217 11.87 7.05 12.09
N ARG A 218 13.10 6.65 11.83
CA ARG A 218 13.53 5.26 11.70
C ARG A 218 13.56 4.55 13.06
N ARG A 219 12.92 3.39 13.17
CA ARG A 219 13.02 2.54 14.38
C ARG A 219 14.22 1.59 14.37
N GLY A 220 14.61 1.11 13.20
CA GLY A 220 15.58 0.03 13.05
C GLY A 220 15.00 -1.36 13.38
N GLY A 221 15.68 -2.41 12.96
CA GLY A 221 15.37 -3.80 13.37
C GLY A 221 14.12 -4.41 12.73
N GLY A 222 13.73 -3.99 11.52
CA GLY A 222 12.62 -4.60 10.76
C GLY A 222 11.57 -3.61 10.24
N PRO A 223 10.38 -4.11 9.86
CA PRO A 223 9.27 -3.28 9.39
C PRO A 223 8.73 -2.36 10.49
N GLN A 224 8.50 -1.10 10.16
CA GLN A 224 7.70 -0.18 10.98
C GLN A 224 6.40 0.17 10.26
N ALA A 225 5.28 0.13 10.99
CA ALA A 225 3.97 0.41 10.40
C ALA A 225 3.71 1.92 10.27
N ILE A 226 3.14 2.31 9.13
CA ILE A 226 2.37 3.54 8.95
C ILE A 226 0.92 3.12 8.72
N SER A 227 0.04 3.48 9.64
CA SER A 227 -1.36 3.08 9.61
C SER A 227 -2.18 4.15 8.91
N ILE A 228 -2.85 3.78 7.81
CA ILE A 228 -3.83 4.64 7.14
C ILE A 228 -5.21 4.02 7.36
N GLY A 229 -5.84 4.39 8.46
CA GLY A 229 -7.19 3.93 8.82
C GLY A 229 -8.29 4.44 7.89
N LYS A 230 -9.54 4.10 8.22
CA LYS A 230 -10.72 4.56 7.47
C LYS A 230 -10.78 6.09 7.47
N ASN A 231 -10.98 6.70 6.29
CA ASN A 231 -10.99 8.15 6.04
C ASN A 231 -9.64 8.88 6.17
N CYS A 232 -8.54 8.15 6.36
CA CYS A 232 -7.18 8.71 6.42
C CYS A 232 -6.50 8.81 5.05
N ASP A 233 -7.14 8.29 4.00
CA ASP A 233 -6.63 8.18 2.63
C ASP A 233 -6.74 9.50 1.85
N LYS A 234 -6.59 10.64 2.53
CA LYS A 234 -6.50 11.96 1.89
C LYS A 234 -5.04 12.38 1.83
N PHE A 235 -4.66 13.03 0.73
CA PHE A 235 -3.29 13.49 0.48
C PHE A 235 -2.62 14.13 1.70
N GLY A 236 -3.23 15.16 2.30
CA GLY A 236 -2.63 15.87 3.43
C GLY A 236 -2.54 15.08 4.73
N ILE A 237 -3.39 14.05 4.91
CA ILE A 237 -3.29 13.14 6.06
C ILE A 237 -2.11 12.20 5.85
N VAL A 238 -1.99 11.61 4.66
CA VAL A 238 -0.86 10.73 4.35
C VAL A 238 0.46 11.49 4.40
N ALA A 239 0.51 12.73 3.89
CA ALA A 239 1.68 13.58 3.98
C ALA A 239 2.06 13.92 5.43
N HIS A 240 1.09 14.11 6.33
CA HIS A 240 1.31 14.25 7.78
C HIS A 240 1.92 12.99 8.40
N GLU A 241 1.35 11.82 8.12
CA GLU A 241 1.86 10.54 8.64
C GLU A 241 3.28 10.23 8.11
N LEU A 242 3.57 10.63 6.87
CA LEU A 242 4.93 10.61 6.32
C LEU A 242 5.85 11.62 7.00
N GLY A 243 5.35 12.76 7.48
CA GLY A 243 6.12 13.70 8.31
C GLY A 243 6.63 13.05 9.60
N HIS A 244 5.82 12.21 10.25
CA HIS A 244 6.32 11.38 11.35
C HIS A 244 7.41 10.42 10.88
N VAL A 245 7.24 9.72 9.76
CA VAL A 245 8.28 8.83 9.20
C VAL A 245 9.60 9.55 8.93
N VAL A 246 9.53 10.79 8.40
CA VAL A 246 10.68 11.67 8.14
C VAL A 246 11.37 12.10 9.45
N GLY A 247 10.65 12.05 10.58
CA GLY A 247 11.20 12.31 11.91
C GLY A 247 10.61 13.53 12.61
N PHE A 248 9.43 14.00 12.19
CA PHE A 248 8.80 15.18 12.78
C PHE A 248 7.87 14.79 13.92
N TRP A 249 7.91 15.61 14.98
CA TRP A 249 6.89 15.61 16.02
C TRP A 249 5.80 16.61 15.66
N HIS A 250 4.68 16.60 16.39
CA HIS A 250 3.67 17.63 16.18
C HIS A 250 4.17 19.00 16.62
N GLU A 251 3.94 20.02 15.81
CA GLU A 251 4.48 21.38 16.03
C GLU A 251 3.99 21.99 17.36
N HIS A 252 2.77 21.66 17.81
CA HIS A 252 2.25 22.15 19.10
C HIS A 252 2.90 21.50 20.32
N THR A 253 3.69 20.44 20.15
CA THR A 253 4.37 19.75 21.26
C THR A 253 5.76 20.31 21.55
N ARG A 254 6.22 21.30 20.76
CA ARG A 254 7.53 21.93 20.95
C ARG A 254 7.72 22.47 22.37
N PRO A 255 8.93 22.39 22.95
CA PRO A 255 9.21 22.93 24.29
C PRO A 255 8.91 24.43 24.45
N ASP A 256 9.05 25.21 23.38
CA ASP A 256 8.81 26.66 23.34
C ASP A 256 7.37 27.05 22.96
N ARG A 257 6.46 26.10 22.69
CA ARG A 257 5.11 26.41 22.14
C ARG A 257 4.30 27.44 22.92
N ASP A 258 4.48 27.59 24.24
CA ASP A 258 3.69 28.56 25.04
C ASP A 258 3.98 30.00 24.62
N GLN A 259 5.10 30.26 23.93
CA GLN A 259 5.44 31.56 23.36
C GLN A 259 4.60 31.88 22.10
N HIS A 260 3.91 30.88 21.53
CA HIS A 260 3.26 30.94 20.22
C HIS A 260 1.77 30.57 20.28
N VAL A 261 1.41 29.59 21.11
CA VAL A 261 0.03 29.11 21.28
C VAL A 261 -0.30 28.98 22.77
N THR A 262 -1.60 29.04 23.09
CA THR A 262 -2.13 28.75 24.42
C THR A 262 -2.97 27.48 24.34
N ILE A 263 -2.73 26.53 25.24
CA ILE A 263 -3.54 25.31 25.36
C ILE A 263 -4.68 25.57 26.35
N ILE A 264 -5.92 25.48 25.89
CA ILE A 264 -7.12 25.68 26.71
C ILE A 264 -7.52 24.33 27.29
N ARG A 265 -6.94 23.98 28.44
CA ARG A 265 -7.04 22.63 29.02
C ARG A 265 -8.47 22.23 29.38
N GLU A 266 -9.27 23.20 29.82
CA GLU A 266 -10.67 23.02 30.16
C GLU A 266 -11.54 22.57 28.98
N ASN A 267 -11.10 22.82 27.74
CA ASN A 267 -11.83 22.42 26.53
C ASN A 267 -11.40 21.05 26.00
N ILE A 268 -10.37 20.42 26.57
CA ILE A 268 -9.89 19.11 26.15
C ILE A 268 -10.85 18.03 26.64
N GLN A 269 -11.11 17.03 25.79
CA GLN A 269 -11.86 15.83 26.16
C GLN A 269 -11.12 15.06 27.27
N GLN A 270 -11.85 14.62 28.29
CA GLN A 270 -11.28 13.87 29.41
C GLN A 270 -10.46 12.66 28.94
N GLY A 271 -9.21 12.56 29.39
CA GLY A 271 -8.28 11.49 29.04
C GLY A 271 -7.43 11.75 27.80
N GLN A 272 -7.61 12.89 27.11
CA GLN A 272 -6.83 13.27 25.93
C GLN A 272 -5.76 14.33 26.21
N GLU A 273 -5.57 14.74 27.47
CA GLU A 273 -4.66 15.81 27.88
C GLU A 273 -3.20 15.48 27.57
N TYR A 274 -2.84 14.20 27.51
CA TYR A 274 -1.48 13.73 27.24
C TYR A 274 -1.00 14.15 25.83
N ASN A 275 -1.90 14.31 24.85
CA ASN A 275 -1.58 14.73 23.48
C ASN A 275 -1.09 16.19 23.40
N PHE A 276 -1.25 16.97 24.47
CA PHE A 276 -0.86 18.38 24.56
C PHE A 276 0.34 18.59 25.50
N LEU A 277 0.95 17.50 25.97
CA LEU A 277 2.19 17.57 26.72
C LEU A 277 3.33 18.06 25.82
N LYS A 278 4.19 18.88 26.41
CA LYS A 278 5.45 19.26 25.75
C LYS A 278 6.36 18.06 25.64
N MET A 279 7.03 17.95 24.51
CA MET A 279 8.17 17.06 24.39
C MET A 279 9.32 17.55 25.27
N GLU A 280 10.11 16.61 25.76
CA GLU A 280 11.34 16.93 26.46
C GLU A 280 12.36 17.53 25.51
N ALA A 281 13.15 18.45 26.04
CA ALA A 281 14.13 19.16 25.25
C ALA A 281 15.15 18.17 24.62
N GLY A 282 15.51 17.09 25.30
CA GLY A 282 16.45 16.08 24.79
C GLY A 282 15.96 15.29 23.57
N GLU A 283 14.66 15.25 23.30
CA GLU A 283 14.04 14.41 22.25
C GLU A 283 13.78 15.15 20.92
N VAL A 284 13.82 16.49 20.93
CA VAL A 284 13.32 17.32 19.84
C VAL A 284 14.31 18.46 19.47
N ASN A 285 14.39 18.88 18.19
CA ASN A 285 15.32 19.90 17.66
C ASN A 285 14.75 20.68 16.45
N SER A 286 14.58 22.01 16.48
CA SER A 286 13.96 22.77 15.38
C SER A 286 14.97 23.10 14.32
N LEU A 287 16.26 22.80 14.58
CA LEU A 287 17.36 23.12 13.68
C LEU A 287 17.43 24.62 13.38
N GLY A 288 17.03 25.44 14.38
CA GLY A 288 16.98 26.89 14.28
C GLY A 288 15.77 27.46 13.53
N GLU A 289 14.78 26.65 13.16
CA GLU A 289 13.53 27.13 12.55
C GLU A 289 12.59 27.78 13.56
N THR A 290 11.83 28.79 13.10
CA THR A 290 10.78 29.46 13.87
C THR A 290 9.59 28.53 14.11
N TYR A 291 8.63 28.96 14.95
CA TYR A 291 7.37 28.22 15.11
C TYR A 291 6.53 28.32 13.83
N ASP A 292 6.10 27.17 13.30
CA ASP A 292 5.39 27.11 12.03
C ASP A 292 3.90 26.82 12.20
N PHE A 293 3.09 27.88 12.23
CA PHE A 293 1.63 27.77 12.33
C PHE A 293 1.00 27.07 11.11
N ASP A 294 1.65 27.12 9.92
CA ASP A 294 1.20 26.50 8.68
C ASP A 294 1.69 25.04 8.56
N SER A 295 2.47 24.54 9.53
CA SER A 295 3.03 23.18 9.49
C SER A 295 1.95 22.13 9.30
N ILE A 296 2.21 21.18 8.38
CA ILE A 296 1.34 20.02 8.20
C ILE A 296 1.26 19.17 9.49
N MET A 297 2.29 19.28 10.35
CA MET A 297 2.41 18.59 11.63
C MET A 297 1.71 19.32 12.78
N HIS A 298 1.08 20.48 12.54
CA HIS A 298 0.32 21.18 13.57
C HIS A 298 -1.10 20.60 13.73
N TYR A 299 -1.59 20.50 14.96
CA TYR A 299 -3.00 20.18 15.22
C TYR A 299 -3.95 21.32 14.84
N ALA A 300 -5.20 20.98 14.53
CA ALA A 300 -6.24 21.99 14.32
C ALA A 300 -6.68 22.59 15.66
N ARG A 301 -7.26 23.79 15.59
CA ARG A 301 -7.68 24.57 16.78
C ARG A 301 -8.59 23.82 17.75
N ASN A 302 -9.41 22.88 17.26
CA ASN A 302 -10.42 22.13 18.02
C ASN A 302 -10.11 20.62 18.12
N THR A 303 -8.90 20.17 17.78
CA THR A 303 -8.52 18.76 17.91
C THR A 303 -8.66 18.29 19.36
N PHE A 304 -9.27 17.13 19.60
CA PHE A 304 -9.61 16.58 20.93
C PHE A 304 -10.47 17.50 21.81
N SER A 305 -11.27 18.38 21.21
CA SER A 305 -12.17 19.25 21.96
C SER A 305 -13.40 18.50 22.46
N ARG A 306 -13.85 18.84 23.69
CA ARG A 306 -15.12 18.37 24.25
C ARG A 306 -16.35 18.98 23.56
N GLY A 307 -16.18 20.02 22.75
CA GLY A 307 -17.26 20.72 22.05
C GLY A 307 -16.84 21.19 20.65
N VAL A 308 -17.76 21.11 19.69
CA VAL A 308 -17.48 21.35 18.26
C VAL A 308 -16.91 22.75 17.98
N PHE A 309 -17.33 23.75 18.76
CA PHE A 309 -16.94 25.16 18.62
C PHE A 309 -15.91 25.63 19.66
N LEU A 310 -15.39 24.70 20.46
CA LEU A 310 -14.43 25.03 21.51
C LEU A 310 -13.01 24.76 21.02
N ASP A 311 -12.16 25.77 21.11
CA ASP A 311 -10.74 25.63 20.80
C ASP A 311 -10.02 24.95 21.97
N THR A 312 -9.15 24.00 21.65
CA THR A 312 -8.15 23.42 22.54
C THR A 312 -6.78 24.08 22.35
N ILE A 313 -6.50 24.60 21.15
CA ILE A 313 -5.28 25.32 20.82
C ILE A 313 -5.62 26.69 20.27
N LEU A 314 -5.10 27.74 20.92
CA LEU A 314 -5.36 29.12 20.56
C LEU A 314 -4.04 29.84 20.21
N PRO A 315 -3.78 30.16 18.92
CA PRO A 315 -2.61 30.93 18.51
C PRO A 315 -2.57 32.32 19.13
N ARG A 316 -1.39 32.77 19.55
CA ARG A 316 -1.18 34.16 19.96
C ARG A 316 -1.35 35.09 18.75
N ARG A 317 -1.73 36.33 19.03
CA ARG A 317 -1.86 37.36 17.99
C ARG A 317 -0.47 37.73 17.48
N ASP A 318 -0.36 37.95 16.17
CA ASP A 318 0.81 38.53 15.53
C ASP A 318 0.92 40.04 15.82
N ASP A 319 1.96 40.67 15.28
CA ASP A 319 2.23 42.11 15.46
C ASP A 319 1.10 43.00 14.91
N ASN A 320 0.30 42.48 13.98
CA ASN A 320 -0.88 43.15 13.41
C ASN A 320 -2.17 42.86 14.21
N GLY A 321 -2.07 42.12 15.31
CA GLY A 321 -3.21 41.73 16.14
C GLY A 321 -4.05 40.60 15.55
N VAL A 322 -3.64 39.97 14.45
CA VAL A 322 -4.35 38.89 13.77
C VAL A 322 -3.87 37.54 14.32
N ARG A 323 -4.78 36.56 14.44
CA ARG A 323 -4.40 35.20 14.86
C ARG A 323 -4.03 34.38 13.62
N PRO A 324 -2.84 33.76 13.57
CA PRO A 324 -2.49 32.84 12.49
C PRO A 324 -3.46 31.66 12.40
N THR A 325 -3.70 31.16 11.19
CA THR A 325 -4.42 29.91 10.95
C THR A 325 -3.53 28.71 11.27
N ILE A 326 -4.11 27.66 11.84
CA ILE A 326 -3.38 26.43 12.21
C ILE A 326 -4.12 25.17 11.76
N GLY A 327 -3.37 24.07 11.58
CA GLY A 327 -3.93 22.72 11.37
C GLY A 327 -4.35 22.41 9.94
N GLN A 328 -3.74 23.07 8.95
CA GLN A 328 -3.97 22.76 7.54
C GLN A 328 -3.56 21.30 7.21
N ARG A 329 -4.22 20.72 6.20
CA ARG A 329 -3.97 19.37 5.66
C ARG A 329 -3.97 19.38 4.14
N ILE A 330 -3.30 20.37 3.57
CA ILE A 330 -3.28 20.65 2.13
C ILE A 330 -1.88 20.38 1.56
N ARG A 331 -0.81 20.87 2.21
CA ARG A 331 0.56 20.79 1.68
C ARG A 331 1.61 20.87 2.79
N LEU A 332 2.87 20.64 2.43
CA LEU A 332 4.01 21.03 3.27
C LEU A 332 4.11 22.57 3.33
N SER A 333 4.42 23.08 4.51
CA SER A 333 4.79 24.48 4.73
C SER A 333 6.26 24.72 4.38
N GLN A 334 6.66 25.99 4.27
CA GLN A 334 8.07 26.33 4.06
C GLN A 334 8.94 25.94 5.26
N GLY A 335 8.41 26.00 6.50
CA GLY A 335 9.14 25.54 7.67
C GLY A 335 9.29 24.02 7.70
N ASP A 336 8.26 23.25 7.31
CA ASP A 336 8.38 21.79 7.17
C ASP A 336 9.53 21.43 6.20
N ILE A 337 9.58 22.10 5.05
CA ILE A 337 10.57 21.86 4.00
C ILE A 337 11.97 22.25 4.47
N ALA A 338 12.14 23.46 5.02
CA ALA A 338 13.43 23.95 5.50
C ALA A 338 13.99 23.07 6.63
N GLN A 339 13.12 22.65 7.55
CA GLN A 339 13.48 21.81 8.67
C GLN A 339 13.91 20.41 8.21
N ALA A 340 13.20 19.80 7.25
CA ALA A 340 13.59 18.52 6.67
C ALA A 340 14.93 18.62 5.92
N ARG A 341 15.14 19.72 5.18
CA ARG A 341 16.41 19.96 4.47
C ARG A 341 17.60 20.05 5.42
N LYS A 342 17.41 20.69 6.58
CA LYS A 342 18.44 20.74 7.63
C LYS A 342 18.64 19.38 8.29
N LEU A 343 17.56 18.65 8.60
CA LEU A 343 17.61 17.34 9.28
C LEU A 343 18.44 16.33 8.47
N TYR A 344 18.23 16.31 7.15
CA TYR A 344 18.90 15.40 6.23
C TYR A 344 20.14 15.99 5.54
N LYS A 345 20.56 17.20 5.93
CA LYS A 345 21.73 17.90 5.37
C LYS A 345 21.70 17.95 3.85
N CYS A 346 20.56 18.37 3.30
CA CYS A 346 20.38 18.44 1.86
C CYS A 346 21.42 19.36 1.20
N PRO A 347 21.84 19.05 -0.04
CA PRO A 347 22.75 19.90 -0.81
C PRO A 347 22.23 21.34 -0.93
N ALA A 348 23.17 22.28 -1.03
CA ALA A 348 22.86 23.72 -1.09
C ALA A 348 22.07 24.08 -2.36
N CYS A 349 22.29 23.35 -3.44
CA CYS A 349 21.66 23.54 -4.74
C CYS A 349 21.28 22.19 -5.37
N GLY A 350 20.49 22.28 -6.44
CA GLY A 350 19.84 21.14 -7.07
C GLY A 350 18.49 20.80 -6.43
N GLU A 351 17.77 19.90 -7.09
CA GLU A 351 16.37 19.57 -6.77
C GLU A 351 15.98 18.18 -7.29
N THR A 352 14.81 17.72 -6.88
CA THR A 352 14.20 16.51 -7.43
C THR A 352 13.27 16.89 -8.58
N LEU A 353 13.61 16.42 -9.78
CA LEU A 353 12.86 16.63 -11.02
C LEU A 353 11.99 15.40 -11.27
N GLN A 354 10.67 15.59 -11.25
CA GLN A 354 9.68 14.50 -11.37
C GLN A 354 8.77 14.62 -12.60
N ASP A 355 8.93 15.69 -13.39
CA ASP A 355 8.18 15.87 -14.63
C ASP A 355 8.77 14.97 -15.71
N THR A 356 7.97 14.56 -16.70
CA THR A 356 8.45 13.65 -17.78
C THR A 356 9.44 14.32 -18.72
N THR A 357 9.54 15.65 -18.72
CA THR A 357 10.50 16.42 -19.51
C THR A 357 10.92 17.61 -18.67
N GLY A 358 12.19 17.97 -18.71
CA GLY A 358 12.66 19.15 -18.01
C GLY A 358 14.08 19.50 -18.38
N ASN A 359 14.59 20.54 -17.73
CA ASN A 359 15.95 20.99 -17.91
C ASN A 359 16.51 21.49 -16.59
N PHE A 360 17.83 21.48 -16.48
CA PHE A 360 18.54 22.04 -15.35
C PHE A 360 19.95 22.46 -15.77
N SER A 361 20.55 23.35 -14.99
CA SER A 361 21.86 23.91 -15.28
C SER A 361 22.69 24.09 -14.03
N ALA A 362 23.99 24.31 -14.22
CA ALA A 362 24.86 24.72 -13.14
C ALA A 362 24.38 26.07 -12.54
N PRO A 363 24.53 26.32 -11.23
CA PRO A 363 24.15 27.59 -10.62
C PRO A 363 24.83 28.76 -11.33
N GLY A 364 24.10 29.84 -11.60
CA GLY A 364 24.66 31.02 -12.27
C GLY A 364 24.85 30.88 -13.78
N PHE A 365 24.53 29.74 -14.40
CA PHE A 365 24.52 29.62 -15.87
C PHE A 365 23.60 30.67 -16.52
N PRO A 366 23.99 31.33 -17.63
CA PRO A 366 25.23 31.15 -18.40
C PRO A 366 26.41 32.03 -17.93
N ASN A 367 26.25 32.80 -16.86
CA ASN A 367 27.23 33.80 -16.39
C ASN A 367 28.42 33.17 -15.64
N GLY A 368 28.30 31.92 -15.24
CA GLY A 368 29.37 31.13 -14.61
C GLY A 368 29.00 30.63 -13.22
N TYR A 369 29.55 29.47 -12.86
CA TYR A 369 29.21 28.80 -11.61
C TYR A 369 30.10 29.22 -10.43
N PRO A 370 29.58 29.30 -9.20
CA PRO A 370 30.38 29.63 -8.03
C PRO A 370 31.43 28.56 -7.70
N SER A 371 32.60 28.98 -7.23
CA SER A 371 33.61 28.08 -6.66
C SER A 371 33.08 27.33 -5.45
N TYR A 372 33.58 26.10 -5.23
CA TYR A 372 33.20 25.24 -4.09
C TYR A 372 31.71 24.84 -4.07
N SER A 373 31.03 24.89 -5.22
CA SER A 373 29.63 24.47 -5.35
C SER A 373 29.46 22.97 -5.17
N HIS A 374 28.38 22.57 -4.50
CA HIS A 374 27.93 21.19 -4.41
C HIS A 374 26.42 21.13 -4.65
N CYS A 375 26.05 20.68 -5.84
CA CYS A 375 24.65 20.53 -6.23
C CYS A 375 24.34 19.07 -6.55
N VAL A 376 23.13 18.65 -6.23
CA VAL A 376 22.65 17.31 -6.58
C VAL A 376 21.25 17.41 -7.16
N TRP A 377 21.08 16.88 -8.36
CA TRP A 377 19.78 16.68 -8.98
C TRP A 377 19.39 15.21 -8.93
N ARG A 378 18.10 14.97 -8.73
CA ARG A 378 17.52 13.63 -8.77
C ARG A 378 16.42 13.66 -9.81
N ILE A 379 16.55 12.88 -10.87
CA ILE A 379 15.45 12.71 -11.82
C ILE A 379 14.74 11.42 -11.43
N SER A 380 13.45 11.50 -11.14
CA SER A 380 12.61 10.36 -10.79
C SER A 380 11.33 10.40 -11.60
N VAL A 381 11.28 9.58 -12.65
CA VAL A 381 10.13 9.44 -13.55
C VAL A 381 9.31 8.20 -13.15
N THR A 382 8.25 7.89 -13.89
CA THR A 382 7.35 6.79 -13.51
C THR A 382 8.02 5.43 -13.75
N PRO A 383 7.90 4.46 -12.81
CA PRO A 383 8.43 3.11 -13.00
C PRO A 383 8.00 2.44 -14.32
N GLY A 384 8.98 1.93 -15.07
CA GLY A 384 8.78 1.39 -16.43
C GLY A 384 9.13 2.39 -17.54
N GLU A 385 9.42 3.64 -17.20
CA GLU A 385 10.06 4.62 -18.09
C GLU A 385 11.60 4.60 -17.91
N LYS A 386 12.31 5.04 -18.96
CA LYS A 386 13.75 5.34 -18.96
C LYS A 386 13.93 6.84 -19.19
N ILE A 387 15.09 7.36 -18.82
CA ILE A 387 15.43 8.77 -18.91
C ILE A 387 16.53 8.92 -19.94
N ILE A 388 16.28 9.71 -20.99
CA ILE A 388 17.30 10.21 -21.89
C ILE A 388 17.78 11.56 -21.32
N LEU A 389 19.08 11.68 -21.09
CA LEU A 389 19.74 12.88 -20.58
C LEU A 389 20.64 13.45 -21.68
N ASN A 390 20.38 14.68 -22.11
CA ASN A 390 21.11 15.34 -23.18
C ASN A 390 21.77 16.63 -22.69
N PHE A 391 23.10 16.71 -22.83
CA PHE A 391 23.85 17.93 -22.55
C PHE A 391 23.81 18.83 -23.79
N THR A 392 23.29 20.05 -23.64
CA THR A 392 23.27 21.03 -24.74
C THR A 392 24.45 22.00 -24.68
N SER A 393 25.05 22.17 -23.50
CA SER A 393 26.21 23.02 -23.26
C SER A 393 27.06 22.44 -22.14
N MET A 394 28.38 22.52 -22.29
CA MET A 394 29.34 22.19 -21.25
C MET A 394 30.54 23.15 -21.33
N ASP A 395 30.89 23.74 -20.19
CA ASP A 395 32.07 24.56 -19.98
C ASP A 395 32.44 24.51 -18.48
N LEU A 396 33.15 23.42 -18.13
CA LEU A 396 33.68 23.15 -16.79
C LEU A 396 35.20 23.17 -16.80
N PHE A 397 35.83 23.48 -15.67
CA PHE A 397 37.28 23.44 -15.56
C PHE A 397 37.86 22.05 -15.91
N LYS A 398 38.64 22.00 -17.00
CA LYS A 398 39.24 20.76 -17.50
C LYS A 398 40.39 20.31 -16.60
N SER A 399 40.29 19.09 -16.09
CA SER A 399 41.34 18.47 -15.28
C SER A 399 41.50 17.00 -15.61
N ARG A 400 42.68 16.43 -15.30
CA ARG A 400 42.93 15.00 -15.50
C ARG A 400 41.94 14.21 -14.65
N LEU A 401 41.19 13.30 -15.29
CA LEU A 401 40.13 12.49 -14.65
C LEU A 401 39.03 13.31 -13.97
N CYS A 402 38.85 14.59 -14.33
CA CYS A 402 37.83 15.47 -13.77
C CYS A 402 37.86 15.54 -12.24
N TRP A 403 39.05 15.68 -11.66
CA TRP A 403 39.26 15.70 -10.21
C TRP A 403 38.74 16.96 -9.51
N TYR A 404 38.81 18.12 -10.17
CA TYR A 404 38.43 19.38 -9.55
C TYR A 404 36.95 19.71 -9.74
N ASP A 405 36.57 19.99 -10.98
CA ASP A 405 35.20 20.35 -11.34
C ASP A 405 34.64 19.27 -12.25
N TYR A 406 33.46 18.76 -11.91
CA TYR A 406 32.85 17.67 -12.64
C TYR A 406 31.34 17.64 -12.47
N VAL A 407 30.67 17.13 -13.50
CA VAL A 407 29.31 16.61 -13.42
C VAL A 407 29.36 15.09 -13.55
N GLU A 408 28.79 14.40 -12.57
CA GLU A 408 28.75 12.95 -12.49
C GLU A 408 27.30 12.47 -12.59
N VAL A 409 27.03 11.53 -13.50
CA VAL A 409 25.71 10.97 -13.74
C VAL A 409 25.73 9.50 -13.33
N ARG A 410 24.84 9.12 -12.42
CA ARG A 410 24.68 7.76 -11.92
C ARG A 410 23.29 7.21 -12.21
N ASP A 411 23.25 5.93 -12.54
CA ASP A 411 22.06 5.19 -12.97
C ASP A 411 21.33 4.56 -11.78
N GLY A 412 20.50 5.36 -11.12
CA GLY A 412 19.75 4.98 -9.93
C GLY A 412 19.44 6.17 -9.04
N TYR A 413 19.00 5.90 -7.81
CA TYR A 413 18.47 6.92 -6.91
C TYR A 413 19.50 7.56 -5.97
N TRP A 414 20.75 7.09 -5.92
CA TRP A 414 21.74 7.53 -4.92
C TRP A 414 23.19 7.41 -5.38
N ARG A 415 24.10 8.00 -4.59
CA ARG A 415 25.55 8.09 -4.85
C ARG A 415 26.30 6.76 -5.02
N LYS A 416 25.74 5.61 -4.63
CA LYS A 416 26.38 4.29 -4.84
C LYS A 416 25.89 3.57 -6.11
N ALA A 417 24.95 4.17 -6.85
CA ALA A 417 24.49 3.63 -8.11
C ALA A 417 25.62 3.57 -9.16
N SER A 418 25.42 2.74 -10.20
CA SER A 418 26.34 2.58 -11.32
C SER A 418 26.65 3.91 -11.98
N LEU A 419 27.93 4.14 -12.28
CA LEU A 419 28.39 5.37 -12.91
C LEU A 419 28.15 5.28 -14.43
N LEU A 420 27.31 6.16 -14.98
CA LEU A 420 27.17 6.30 -16.44
C LEU A 420 28.32 7.13 -17.02
N GLY A 421 28.72 8.18 -16.31
CA GLY A 421 29.87 8.96 -16.71
C GLY A 421 30.17 10.12 -15.76
N ARG A 422 31.42 10.57 -15.82
CA ARG A 422 31.92 11.75 -15.12
C ARG A 422 32.59 12.66 -16.13
N PHE A 423 32.12 13.90 -16.19
CA PHE A 423 32.44 14.80 -17.29
C PHE A 423 32.97 16.15 -16.78
N CYS A 424 33.89 16.73 -17.54
CA CYS A 424 34.48 18.05 -17.32
C CYS A 424 35.11 18.57 -18.62
N GLY A 425 35.52 19.84 -18.63
CA GLY A 425 35.97 20.52 -19.85
C GLY A 425 34.80 21.11 -20.62
N ASP A 426 35.01 21.25 -21.92
CA ASP A 426 34.14 21.91 -22.90
C ASP A 426 33.47 20.93 -23.88
N LYS A 427 33.84 19.64 -23.80
CA LYS A 427 33.30 18.61 -24.68
C LYS A 427 31.95 18.11 -24.18
N VAL A 428 30.89 18.41 -24.91
CA VAL A 428 29.55 17.85 -24.70
C VAL A 428 29.58 16.32 -24.88
N PRO A 429 29.09 15.53 -23.91
CA PRO A 429 29.02 14.08 -24.01
C PRO A 429 27.85 13.63 -24.89
N GLU A 430 27.92 12.39 -25.38
CA GLU A 430 26.79 11.75 -26.06
C GLU A 430 25.58 11.60 -25.11
N PRO A 431 24.34 11.57 -25.65
CA PRO A 431 23.14 11.35 -24.86
C PRO A 431 23.25 10.09 -23.99
N LEU A 432 22.93 10.23 -22.71
CA LEU A 432 22.95 9.13 -21.74
C LEU A 432 21.53 8.59 -21.58
N ILE A 433 21.39 7.27 -21.51
CA ILE A 433 20.10 6.60 -21.29
C ILE A 433 20.21 5.80 -20.01
N SER A 434 19.29 6.01 -19.08
CA SER A 434 19.21 5.23 -17.84
C SER A 434 18.74 3.79 -18.12
N THR A 435 19.06 2.87 -17.21
CA THR A 435 18.52 1.50 -17.27
C THR A 435 17.10 1.40 -16.73
N ASP A 436 16.71 2.35 -15.85
CA ASP A 436 15.42 2.41 -15.17
C ASP A 436 14.95 3.87 -15.01
N SER A 437 13.96 4.09 -14.15
CA SER A 437 13.20 5.33 -13.95
C SER A 437 13.89 6.40 -13.08
N ARG A 438 15.18 6.23 -12.72
CA ARG A 438 15.88 7.14 -11.81
C ARG A 438 17.31 7.46 -12.22
N LEU A 439 17.68 8.74 -12.15
CA LEU A 439 19.06 9.22 -12.28
C LEU A 439 19.45 10.07 -11.06
N TRP A 440 20.70 9.93 -10.64
CA TRP A 440 21.32 10.76 -9.62
C TRP A 440 22.49 11.52 -10.25
N ILE A 441 22.42 12.85 -10.23
CA ILE A 441 23.38 13.73 -10.87
C ILE A 441 24.03 14.61 -9.81
N GLU A 442 25.36 14.61 -9.73
CA GLU A 442 26.12 15.47 -8.84
C GLU A 442 27.02 16.41 -9.64
N PHE A 443 26.92 17.70 -9.32
CA PHE A 443 27.91 18.68 -9.73
C PHE A 443 28.76 19.08 -8.52
N ARG A 444 30.07 18.97 -8.66
CA ARG A 444 31.03 19.54 -7.71
C ARG A 444 31.97 20.47 -8.42
N SER A 445 32.17 21.63 -7.82
CA SER A 445 33.30 22.51 -8.12
C SER A 445 34.20 22.58 -6.88
N SER A 446 35.51 22.56 -7.11
CA SER A 446 36.52 22.78 -6.06
C SER A 446 37.64 23.73 -6.51
N SER A 447 37.54 24.26 -7.72
CA SER A 447 38.49 25.21 -8.29
C SER A 447 38.04 26.67 -8.08
N ASN A 448 39.01 27.58 -8.14
CA ASN A 448 38.78 29.04 -8.15
C ASN A 448 38.52 29.59 -9.56
N ILE A 449 38.34 28.71 -10.55
CA ILE A 449 38.24 29.07 -11.96
C ILE A 449 36.79 28.90 -12.41
N LEU A 450 36.30 29.92 -13.13
CA LEU A 450 34.90 30.03 -13.53
C LEU A 450 34.77 29.62 -15.01
N GLY A 451 34.11 28.51 -15.26
CA GLY A 451 33.49 28.21 -16.57
C GLY A 451 32.02 28.64 -16.56
N LYS A 452 31.37 28.67 -17.72
CA LYS A 452 29.93 29.01 -17.82
C LYS A 452 29.03 27.97 -17.14
N GLY A 453 29.49 26.73 -17.00
CA GLY A 453 28.73 25.63 -16.42
C GLY A 453 28.21 24.66 -17.47
N PHE A 454 27.08 24.03 -17.21
CA PHE A 454 26.42 23.13 -18.15
C PHE A 454 24.92 23.43 -18.22
N PHE A 455 24.30 22.99 -19.32
CA PHE A 455 22.84 22.99 -19.48
C PHE A 455 22.40 21.65 -20.01
N VAL A 456 21.47 21.01 -19.30
CA VAL A 456 21.00 19.65 -19.56
C VAL A 456 19.50 19.67 -19.77
N VAL A 457 19.05 18.94 -20.78
CA VAL A 457 17.64 18.65 -21.04
C VAL A 457 17.44 17.15 -20.85
N TYR A 458 16.35 16.76 -20.22
CA TYR A 458 16.01 15.35 -20.04
C TYR A 458 14.58 15.07 -20.51
N GLU A 459 14.36 13.84 -20.95
CA GLU A 459 13.06 13.33 -21.37
C GLU A 459 12.88 11.89 -20.85
N ALA A 460 11.69 11.63 -20.32
CA ALA A 460 11.20 10.32 -19.96
C ALA A 460 10.61 9.65 -21.20
N ILE A 461 11.14 8.48 -21.52
CA ILE A 461 10.67 7.62 -22.59
C ILE A 461 10.06 6.36 -21.97
N CYS A 462 8.92 5.91 -22.48
CA CYS A 462 8.27 4.68 -22.04
C CYS A 462 8.53 3.55 -23.03
N GLY A 463 8.41 2.31 -22.56
CA GLY A 463 8.57 1.11 -23.39
C GLY A 463 10.00 0.57 -23.49
N GLY A 464 10.21 -0.26 -24.51
CA GLY A 464 11.46 -0.95 -24.81
C GLY A 464 11.53 -2.38 -24.26
N GLU A 465 12.73 -2.98 -24.39
CA GLU A 465 13.02 -4.34 -23.93
C GLU A 465 13.30 -4.36 -22.42
N ILE A 466 12.69 -5.31 -21.70
CA ILE A 466 12.87 -5.58 -20.28
C ILE A 466 13.30 -7.03 -20.10
N HIS A 467 14.53 -7.23 -19.63
CA HIS A 467 15.10 -8.55 -19.30
C HIS A 467 15.27 -8.67 -17.78
N LYS A 468 14.18 -8.92 -17.06
CA LYS A 468 14.15 -9.06 -15.60
C LYS A 468 13.17 -10.16 -15.22
N ASP A 469 13.45 -10.88 -14.13
CA ASP A 469 12.55 -11.92 -13.60
C ASP A 469 11.37 -11.34 -12.79
N ALA A 470 11.42 -10.06 -12.43
CA ALA A 470 10.33 -9.35 -11.79
C ALA A 470 10.51 -7.84 -11.93
N GLY A 471 9.42 -7.09 -11.82
CA GLY A 471 9.43 -5.64 -11.81
C GLY A 471 8.04 -5.05 -11.87
N GLN A 472 7.98 -3.72 -12.04
CA GLN A 472 6.73 -2.99 -12.21
C GLN A 472 6.72 -2.21 -13.51
N ILE A 473 5.54 -2.08 -14.09
CA ILE A 473 5.27 -1.21 -15.23
C ILE A 473 4.05 -0.39 -14.89
N GLN A 474 4.18 0.92 -15.03
CA GLN A 474 3.11 1.87 -14.76
C GLN A 474 2.89 2.73 -16.01
N SER A 475 1.66 3.18 -16.22
CA SER A 475 1.37 4.15 -17.28
C SER A 475 2.18 5.43 -17.05
N PRO A 476 2.63 6.12 -18.12
CA PRO A 476 3.39 7.35 -18.00
C PRO A 476 2.75 8.34 -17.02
N ASN A 477 3.56 8.97 -16.18
CA ASN A 477 3.15 9.94 -15.15
C ASN A 477 2.35 9.41 -13.94
N TYR A 478 2.01 8.11 -13.88
CA TYR A 478 1.38 7.49 -12.70
C TYR A 478 2.17 7.84 -11.42
N PRO A 479 1.51 8.17 -10.29
CA PRO A 479 0.07 8.09 -10.00
C PRO A 479 -0.79 9.26 -10.47
N ASP A 480 -0.21 10.26 -11.13
CA ASP A 480 -0.95 11.38 -11.70
C ASP A 480 -1.48 11.02 -13.09
N ASP A 481 -2.39 11.84 -13.62
CA ASP A 481 -3.02 11.52 -14.90
C ASP A 481 -1.99 11.35 -16.02
N TYR A 482 -2.14 10.30 -16.84
CA TYR A 482 -1.26 10.07 -17.98
C TYR A 482 -1.38 11.19 -19.02
N ARG A 483 -0.35 11.38 -19.83
CA ARG A 483 -0.39 12.39 -20.89
C ARG A 483 -1.19 11.91 -22.11
N PRO A 484 -1.87 12.81 -22.82
CA PRO A 484 -2.54 12.46 -24.08
C PRO A 484 -1.53 12.14 -25.18
N SER A 485 -1.96 11.40 -26.20
CA SER A 485 -1.22 11.07 -27.42
C SER A 485 0.10 10.34 -27.13
N LYS A 486 0.08 9.43 -26.15
CA LYS A 486 1.24 8.60 -25.79
C LYS A 486 1.05 7.19 -26.29
N GLU A 487 2.12 6.63 -26.83
CA GLU A 487 2.21 5.23 -27.20
C GLU A 487 3.45 4.62 -26.54
N CYS A 488 3.25 3.58 -25.73
CA CYS A 488 4.29 2.90 -24.98
C CYS A 488 4.22 1.41 -25.25
N VAL A 489 5.33 0.83 -25.72
CA VAL A 489 5.41 -0.61 -26.03
C VAL A 489 6.51 -1.26 -25.21
N TRP A 490 6.14 -2.16 -24.30
CA TRP A 490 7.06 -2.93 -23.48
C TRP A 490 7.14 -4.38 -23.97
N ARG A 491 8.37 -4.89 -24.06
CA ARG A 491 8.67 -6.29 -24.36
C ARG A 491 9.34 -6.94 -23.16
N ILE A 492 8.56 -7.73 -22.43
CA ILE A 492 8.99 -8.34 -21.19
C ILE A 492 9.50 -9.74 -21.50
N THR A 493 10.74 -10.02 -21.09
CA THR A 493 11.35 -11.34 -21.17
C THR A 493 11.85 -11.75 -19.79
N VAL A 494 11.32 -12.87 -19.27
CA VAL A 494 11.82 -13.53 -18.05
C VAL A 494 12.75 -14.68 -18.42
N SER A 495 13.41 -15.28 -17.41
CA SER A 495 14.28 -16.45 -17.59
C SER A 495 13.62 -17.56 -18.42
N GLU A 496 14.41 -18.24 -19.24
CA GLU A 496 13.95 -19.34 -20.08
C GLU A 496 13.37 -20.51 -19.25
N GLY A 497 12.36 -21.18 -19.80
CA GLY A 497 11.65 -22.29 -19.12
C GLY A 497 10.58 -21.84 -18.12
N PHE A 498 10.32 -20.54 -17.99
CA PHE A 498 9.29 -19.98 -17.13
C PHE A 498 8.27 -19.17 -17.92
N HIS A 499 7.15 -18.84 -17.28
CA HIS A 499 6.11 -18.00 -17.84
C HIS A 499 6.17 -16.60 -17.22
N VAL A 500 5.53 -15.63 -17.85
CA VAL A 500 5.34 -14.28 -17.32
C VAL A 500 3.98 -14.23 -16.62
N GLY A 501 4.00 -13.96 -15.32
CA GLY A 501 2.82 -13.59 -14.54
C GLY A 501 2.67 -12.07 -14.49
N LEU A 502 1.45 -11.57 -14.67
CA LEU A 502 1.09 -10.16 -14.60
C LEU A 502 -0.07 -9.96 -13.61
N THR A 503 0.08 -8.99 -12.72
CA THR A 503 -0.95 -8.63 -11.73
C THR A 503 -1.10 -7.12 -11.68
N PHE A 504 -2.34 -6.63 -11.61
CA PHE A 504 -2.59 -5.18 -11.54
C PHE A 504 -2.81 -4.72 -10.09
N GLN A 505 -2.16 -3.63 -9.71
CA GLN A 505 -2.36 -2.94 -8.43
C GLN A 505 -3.38 -1.80 -8.55
N ALA A 506 -3.44 -1.17 -9.71
CA ALA A 506 -4.35 -0.07 -10.03
C ALA A 506 -4.66 -0.11 -11.54
N PHE A 507 -5.88 0.30 -11.91
CA PHE A 507 -6.32 0.34 -13.30
C PHE A 507 -7.46 1.36 -13.48
N GLU A 508 -7.13 2.51 -14.05
CA GLU A 508 -8.05 3.60 -14.36
C GLU A 508 -7.65 4.22 -15.70
N ILE A 509 -8.20 3.69 -16.79
CA ILE A 509 -8.01 4.19 -18.15
C ILE A 509 -9.36 4.74 -18.64
N GLU A 510 -9.36 5.67 -19.60
CA GLU A 510 -10.60 6.17 -20.20
C GLU A 510 -11.55 5.01 -20.57
N ARG A 511 -12.82 5.14 -20.20
CA ARG A 511 -13.81 4.08 -20.41
C ARG A 511 -14.47 4.24 -21.78
N HIS A 512 -14.42 3.19 -22.57
CA HIS A 512 -15.20 3.06 -23.80
C HIS A 512 -15.63 1.60 -24.01
N ASP A 513 -16.81 1.35 -24.61
CA ASP A 513 -17.37 -0.01 -24.73
C ASP A 513 -16.48 -0.96 -25.55
N SER A 514 -15.72 -0.42 -26.49
CA SER A 514 -14.73 -1.16 -27.29
C SER A 514 -13.28 -0.75 -27.01
N CYS A 515 -13.04 0.09 -26.00
CA CYS A 515 -11.71 0.65 -25.70
C CYS A 515 -11.03 1.34 -26.90
N ALA A 516 -11.80 2.06 -27.72
CA ALA A 516 -11.30 2.66 -28.97
C ALA A 516 -10.49 3.95 -28.76
N TYR A 517 -10.58 4.55 -27.58
CA TYR A 517 -9.82 5.74 -27.20
C TYR A 517 -8.53 5.28 -26.52
N ASP A 518 -8.46 5.37 -25.19
CA ASP A 518 -7.32 4.89 -24.43
C ASP A 518 -7.45 3.40 -24.08
N TYR A 519 -6.33 2.67 -24.16
CA TYR A 519 -6.33 1.24 -23.88
C TYR A 519 -4.96 0.68 -23.46
N LEU A 520 -5.02 -0.44 -22.74
CA LEU A 520 -3.89 -1.33 -22.50
C LEU A 520 -4.12 -2.64 -23.24
N GLU A 521 -3.21 -2.98 -24.15
CA GLU A 521 -3.23 -4.20 -24.94
C GLU A 521 -2.10 -5.13 -24.50
N ILE A 522 -2.42 -6.41 -24.31
CA ILE A 522 -1.46 -7.42 -23.87
C ILE A 522 -1.54 -8.62 -24.79
N ARG A 523 -0.38 -9.08 -25.26
CA ARG A 523 -0.23 -10.19 -26.20
C ARG A 523 0.74 -11.25 -25.69
N ASP A 524 0.40 -12.51 -25.98
CA ASP A 524 1.13 -13.69 -25.54
C ASP A 524 2.26 -14.04 -26.51
N GLY A 525 3.37 -13.30 -26.41
CA GLY A 525 4.54 -13.47 -27.26
C GLY A 525 5.36 -12.19 -27.38
N PRO A 526 6.35 -12.15 -28.28
CA PRO A 526 7.30 -11.03 -28.36
C PRO A 526 6.84 -9.85 -29.23
N THR A 527 5.75 -9.97 -30.00
CA THR A 527 5.37 -9.02 -31.05
C THR A 527 3.90 -8.59 -31.00
N GLU A 528 3.58 -7.52 -31.72
CA GLU A 528 2.21 -7.04 -31.94
C GLU A 528 1.32 -8.06 -32.69
N ASP A 529 1.90 -8.98 -33.44
CA ASP A 529 1.16 -10.05 -34.12
C ASP A 529 0.89 -11.26 -33.22
N SER A 530 1.44 -11.28 -32.00
CA SER A 530 1.27 -12.39 -31.06
C SER A 530 -0.20 -12.51 -30.61
N PRO A 531 -0.68 -13.70 -30.19
CA PRO A 531 -2.05 -13.92 -29.75
C PRO A 531 -2.50 -12.89 -28.69
N LEU A 532 -3.68 -12.29 -28.89
CA LEU A 532 -4.22 -11.29 -27.96
C LEU A 532 -4.65 -11.97 -26.66
N ILE A 533 -4.09 -11.53 -25.53
CA ILE A 533 -4.56 -11.92 -24.19
C ILE A 533 -5.75 -11.06 -23.83
N GLY A 534 -5.65 -9.74 -24.04
CA GLY A 534 -6.75 -8.84 -23.77
C GLY A 534 -6.45 -7.40 -24.15
N HIS A 535 -7.53 -6.64 -24.24
CA HIS A 535 -7.57 -5.23 -24.61
C HIS A 535 -8.46 -4.52 -23.59
N PHE A 536 -7.85 -3.72 -22.73
CA PHE A 536 -8.42 -3.29 -21.47
C PHE A 536 -8.53 -1.77 -21.39
N CYS A 537 -9.65 -1.28 -20.85
CA CYS A 537 -9.88 0.13 -20.56
C CYS A 537 -10.95 0.28 -19.44
N GLY A 538 -11.19 1.50 -18.96
CA GLY A 538 -12.11 1.75 -17.85
C GLY A 538 -11.50 1.55 -16.47
N TYR A 539 -12.35 1.25 -15.49
CA TYR A 539 -11.99 1.25 -14.05
C TYR A 539 -12.00 -0.15 -13.41
N GLU A 540 -12.41 -1.17 -14.17
CA GLU A 540 -12.39 -2.54 -13.69
C GLU A 540 -10.98 -3.09 -13.84
N LYS A 541 -10.40 -3.52 -12.71
CA LYS A 541 -9.07 -4.12 -12.69
C LYS A 541 -9.09 -5.42 -13.52
N PRO A 542 -8.18 -5.60 -14.50
CA PRO A 542 -8.05 -6.87 -15.20
C PRO A 542 -7.74 -8.01 -14.23
N GLU A 543 -8.20 -9.21 -14.58
CA GLU A 543 -7.80 -10.43 -13.89
C GLU A 543 -6.29 -10.65 -14.02
N ASP A 544 -5.74 -11.44 -13.11
CA ASP A 544 -4.32 -11.76 -13.10
C ASP A 544 -3.99 -12.64 -14.33
N ILE A 545 -2.96 -12.26 -15.09
CA ILE A 545 -2.64 -12.84 -16.41
C ILE A 545 -1.43 -13.77 -16.31
N LYS A 546 -1.52 -14.94 -16.97
CA LYS A 546 -0.40 -15.88 -17.19
C LYS A 546 -0.15 -16.02 -18.69
N SER A 547 1.09 -15.82 -19.13
CA SER A 547 1.49 -16.08 -20.52
C SER A 547 1.73 -17.58 -20.78
N SER A 548 1.79 -17.98 -22.05
CA SER A 548 2.20 -19.33 -22.48
C SER A 548 3.69 -19.46 -22.81
N SER A 549 4.41 -18.33 -22.85
CA SER A 549 5.86 -18.29 -23.07
C SER A 549 6.59 -17.44 -22.03
N ASN A 550 7.93 -17.40 -22.09
CA ASN A 550 8.73 -16.50 -21.25
C ASN A 550 8.72 -15.04 -21.75
N LYS A 551 7.85 -14.69 -22.70
CA LYS A 551 7.78 -13.38 -23.34
C LYS A 551 6.35 -12.85 -23.41
N VAL A 552 6.20 -11.56 -23.12
CA VAL A 552 4.94 -10.82 -23.28
C VAL A 552 5.22 -9.50 -23.97
N TRP A 553 4.30 -9.11 -24.85
CA TRP A 553 4.27 -7.82 -25.51
C TRP A 553 3.09 -7.03 -24.97
N MET A 554 3.34 -5.80 -24.52
CA MET A 554 2.33 -4.95 -23.90
C MET A 554 2.39 -3.55 -24.49
N LYS A 555 1.23 -3.00 -24.88
CA LYS A 555 1.09 -1.66 -25.45
C LYS A 555 0.07 -0.84 -24.69
N PHE A 556 0.46 0.35 -24.26
CA PHE A 556 -0.45 1.38 -23.79
C PHE A 556 -0.55 2.49 -24.82
N ALA A 557 -1.76 2.88 -25.18
CA ALA A 557 -2.04 3.99 -26.08
C ALA A 557 -3.05 4.95 -25.45
N SER A 558 -2.81 6.25 -25.60
CA SER A 558 -3.75 7.32 -25.24
C SER A 558 -4.03 8.25 -26.41
N ASP A 559 -5.26 8.74 -26.49
CA ASP A 559 -5.73 9.67 -27.51
C ASP A 559 -5.45 11.14 -27.12
N GLY A 560 -5.98 12.11 -27.88
CA GLY A 560 -5.74 13.53 -27.66
C GLY A 560 -6.47 14.14 -26.45
N SER A 561 -7.28 13.38 -25.73
CA SER A 561 -8.22 13.87 -24.72
C SER A 561 -8.38 12.92 -23.52
N ILE A 562 -9.25 13.30 -22.58
CA ILE A 562 -9.69 12.56 -21.38
C ILE A 562 -8.63 11.63 -20.76
N ASN A 563 -7.81 12.18 -19.88
CA ASN A 563 -6.81 11.39 -19.17
C ASN A 563 -7.29 10.96 -17.77
N LYS A 564 -6.68 9.89 -17.27
CA LYS A 564 -6.94 9.30 -15.95
C LYS A 564 -5.62 8.92 -15.29
N ALA A 565 -5.67 8.47 -14.03
CA ALA A 565 -4.47 8.07 -13.29
C ALA A 565 -3.69 6.94 -13.97
N GLY A 566 -4.35 6.10 -14.78
CA GLY A 566 -3.76 5.03 -15.56
C GLY A 566 -3.62 3.72 -14.79
N PHE A 567 -2.55 2.96 -15.01
CA PHE A 567 -2.39 1.63 -14.43
C PHE A 567 -1.05 1.44 -13.74
N ALA A 568 -1.02 0.50 -12.81
CA ALA A 568 0.20 -0.02 -12.21
C ALA A 568 0.15 -1.55 -12.19
N ALA A 569 1.04 -2.19 -12.94
CA ALA A 569 1.14 -3.63 -13.08
C ALA A 569 2.48 -4.14 -12.54
N ASN A 570 2.44 -5.28 -11.87
CA ASN A 570 3.62 -6.04 -11.49
C ASN A 570 3.75 -7.21 -12.46
N PHE A 571 4.97 -7.41 -12.97
CA PHE A 571 5.33 -8.64 -13.68
C PHE A 571 6.30 -9.45 -12.85
N PHE A 572 6.24 -10.77 -12.99
CA PHE A 572 7.16 -11.69 -12.34
C PHE A 572 7.25 -13.00 -13.10
N LYS A 573 8.32 -13.73 -12.83
CA LYS A 573 8.54 -15.09 -13.29
C LYS A 573 7.55 -16.02 -12.61
N GLU A 574 6.64 -16.56 -13.40
CA GLU A 574 5.64 -17.52 -13.00
C GLU A 574 6.21 -18.94 -13.09
N VAL A 575 6.09 -19.66 -11.98
CA VAL A 575 6.51 -21.06 -11.83
C VAL A 575 5.26 -21.90 -11.66
N ASP A 576 5.20 -23.05 -12.32
CA ASP A 576 4.19 -24.07 -11.98
C ASP A 576 4.81 -25.01 -10.94
N GLU A 577 4.54 -24.78 -9.66
CA GLU A 577 5.07 -25.65 -8.61
C GLU A 577 4.42 -27.03 -8.62
N CYS A 578 3.21 -27.16 -9.17
CA CYS A 578 2.50 -28.42 -9.26
C CYS A 578 3.06 -29.35 -10.34
N SER A 579 3.71 -28.79 -11.37
CA SER A 579 4.41 -29.59 -12.38
C SER A 579 5.77 -30.14 -11.90
N ARG A 580 6.19 -29.85 -10.66
CA ARG A 580 7.40 -30.41 -10.08
C ARG A 580 7.22 -31.89 -9.73
N PRO A 581 8.30 -32.70 -9.69
CA PRO A 581 8.21 -34.12 -9.39
C PRO A 581 7.58 -34.46 -8.02
N ASP A 582 7.65 -33.53 -7.06
CA ASP A 582 7.11 -33.66 -5.71
C ASP A 582 5.68 -33.09 -5.56
N ASN A 583 5.00 -32.73 -6.67
CA ASN A 583 3.65 -32.16 -6.64
C ASN A 583 3.56 -30.88 -5.76
N GLY A 584 4.61 -30.06 -5.77
CA GLY A 584 4.75 -28.89 -4.86
C GLY A 584 4.91 -29.27 -3.38
N GLY A 585 5.09 -30.55 -3.07
CA GLY A 585 5.03 -31.10 -1.73
C GLY A 585 3.60 -31.20 -1.18
N CYS A 586 2.57 -31.14 -2.03
CA CYS A 586 1.19 -31.38 -1.62
C CYS A 586 0.92 -32.89 -1.51
N GLU A 587 0.30 -33.30 -0.40
CA GLU A 587 0.01 -34.72 -0.15
C GLU A 587 -0.99 -35.29 -1.18
N GLN A 588 -2.00 -34.51 -1.54
CA GLN A 588 -3.05 -34.93 -2.46
C GLN A 588 -3.08 -34.04 -3.71
N ARG A 589 -3.86 -32.95 -3.70
CA ARG A 589 -4.07 -32.12 -4.87
C ARG A 589 -3.26 -30.83 -4.78
N CYS A 590 -2.39 -30.59 -5.74
CA CYS A 590 -1.75 -29.29 -5.92
C CYS A 590 -2.60 -28.40 -6.83
N VAL A 591 -2.77 -27.14 -6.46
CA VAL A 591 -3.48 -26.14 -7.26
C VAL A 591 -2.52 -24.98 -7.51
N ASN A 592 -2.03 -24.88 -8.75
CA ASN A 592 -1.18 -23.78 -9.15
C ASN A 592 -1.99 -22.48 -9.13
N THR A 593 -1.42 -21.42 -8.58
CA THR A 593 -2.00 -20.08 -8.54
C THR A 593 -1.00 -19.10 -9.16
N LEU A 594 -1.42 -17.90 -9.56
CA LEU A 594 -0.44 -16.97 -10.12
C LEU A 594 0.50 -16.46 -9.02
N GLY A 595 1.80 -16.70 -9.19
CA GLY A 595 2.89 -16.35 -8.28
C GLY A 595 3.04 -17.28 -7.08
N SER A 596 2.27 -18.38 -7.00
CA SER A 596 2.32 -19.34 -5.89
C SER A 596 1.55 -20.63 -6.18
N TYR A 597 1.37 -21.49 -5.19
CA TYR A 597 0.48 -22.64 -5.28
C TYR A 597 -0.17 -22.89 -3.92
N LYS A 598 -1.26 -23.66 -3.92
CA LYS A 598 -1.88 -24.15 -2.68
C LYS A 598 -2.19 -25.63 -2.79
N CYS A 599 -2.05 -26.32 -1.67
CA CYS A 599 -2.51 -27.69 -1.57
C CYS A 599 -4.02 -27.70 -1.23
N ALA A 600 -4.70 -28.69 -1.77
CA ALA A 600 -6.09 -28.98 -1.49
C ALA A 600 -6.27 -30.48 -1.29
N CYS A 601 -7.31 -30.83 -0.56
CA CYS A 601 -7.62 -32.21 -0.24
C CYS A 601 -8.83 -32.70 -1.05
N GLU A 602 -8.88 -34.01 -1.26
CA GLU A 602 -10.01 -34.69 -1.86
C GLU A 602 -11.25 -34.63 -0.93
N PRO A 603 -12.48 -34.78 -1.46
CA PRO A 603 -13.69 -34.79 -0.64
C PRO A 603 -13.60 -35.80 0.52
N GLY A 604 -13.86 -35.34 1.74
CA GLY A 604 -13.72 -36.15 2.98
C GLY A 604 -12.41 -35.93 3.73
N TYR A 605 -11.53 -35.05 3.23
CA TYR A 605 -10.29 -34.63 3.88
C TYR A 605 -10.23 -33.11 4.05
N GLU A 606 -9.55 -32.64 5.09
CA GLU A 606 -9.26 -31.25 5.38
C GLU A 606 -7.75 -31.01 5.42
N LEU A 607 -7.34 -29.82 5.00
CA LEU A 607 -5.94 -29.43 4.95
C LEU A 607 -5.44 -29.18 6.38
N THR A 608 -4.34 -29.83 6.76
CA THR A 608 -3.75 -29.71 8.09
C THR A 608 -3.10 -28.31 8.28
N ALA A 609 -2.65 -28.03 9.50
CA ALA A 609 -2.04 -26.75 9.85
C ALA A 609 -0.76 -26.41 9.05
N ASP A 610 -0.09 -27.41 8.47
CA ASP A 610 1.10 -27.21 7.62
C ASP A 610 0.76 -26.72 6.20
N LYS A 611 -0.53 -26.67 5.85
CA LYS A 611 -1.07 -26.29 4.54
C LYS A 611 -0.63 -27.17 3.36
N LYS A 612 -0.16 -28.40 3.64
CA LYS A 612 0.35 -29.36 2.67
C LYS A 612 -0.28 -30.75 2.80
N SER A 613 -0.46 -31.21 4.04
CA SER A 613 -1.03 -32.52 4.35
C SER A 613 -2.54 -32.49 4.48
N CYS A 614 -3.14 -33.66 4.29
CA CYS A 614 -4.59 -33.84 4.27
C CYS A 614 -5.01 -34.88 5.32
N GLU A 615 -5.80 -34.48 6.30
CA GLU A 615 -6.36 -35.40 7.29
C GLU A 615 -7.85 -35.65 7.04
N ALA A 616 -8.37 -36.80 7.45
CA ALA A 616 -9.79 -37.08 7.25
C ALA A 616 -10.66 -36.08 8.03
N ALA A 617 -11.45 -35.30 7.30
CA ALA A 617 -12.40 -34.35 7.83
C ALA A 617 -13.67 -35.09 8.26
N CYS A 618 -14.32 -34.64 9.34
CA CYS A 618 -15.56 -35.25 9.78
C CYS A 618 -16.47 -34.27 10.54
N GLY A 619 -17.77 -34.55 10.49
CA GLY A 619 -18.82 -33.69 11.04
C GLY A 619 -19.47 -32.76 10.02
N GLY A 620 -20.34 -31.87 10.49
CA GLY A 620 -21.03 -30.85 9.69
C GLY A 620 -22.54 -30.79 9.87
N PHE A 621 -23.18 -29.79 9.26
CA PHE A 621 -24.64 -29.63 9.24
C PHE A 621 -25.24 -30.24 7.97
N ILE A 622 -26.26 -31.09 8.14
CA ILE A 622 -26.91 -31.83 7.05
C ILE A 622 -28.39 -31.47 7.02
N THR A 623 -28.86 -30.95 5.89
CA THR A 623 -30.27 -30.56 5.67
C THR A 623 -30.98 -31.40 4.61
N LYS A 624 -30.28 -32.40 4.04
CA LYS A 624 -30.87 -33.35 3.09
C LYS A 624 -31.87 -34.25 3.82
N LEU A 625 -32.91 -34.72 3.12
CA LEU A 625 -33.92 -35.62 3.70
C LEU A 625 -33.43 -37.07 3.84
N ASN A 626 -32.44 -37.46 3.04
CA ASN A 626 -31.76 -38.76 3.12
C ASN A 626 -30.28 -38.62 2.74
N GLY A 627 -29.50 -39.64 3.06
CA GLY A 627 -28.09 -39.70 2.70
C GLY A 627 -27.32 -40.71 3.55
N THR A 628 -26.00 -40.64 3.47
CA THR A 628 -25.08 -41.53 4.19
C THR A 628 -24.08 -40.71 4.99
N ILE A 629 -23.78 -41.14 6.21
CA ILE A 629 -22.70 -40.62 7.05
C ILE A 629 -21.70 -41.75 7.28
N THR A 630 -20.42 -41.45 7.17
CA THR A 630 -19.34 -42.42 7.39
C THR A 630 -18.35 -41.89 8.42
N SER A 631 -17.65 -42.80 9.10
CA SER A 631 -16.48 -42.45 9.91
C SER A 631 -15.39 -41.78 9.04
N PRO A 632 -14.57 -40.87 9.61
CA PRO A 632 -13.42 -40.30 8.90
C PRO A 632 -12.51 -41.40 8.36
N GLY A 633 -12.05 -41.29 7.12
CA GLY A 633 -11.15 -42.26 6.48
C GLY A 633 -11.82 -43.50 5.87
N TRP A 634 -13.14 -43.65 5.96
CA TRP A 634 -13.88 -44.78 5.37
C TRP A 634 -13.58 -44.95 3.87
N PRO A 635 -13.33 -46.19 3.36
CA PRO A 635 -13.48 -47.50 4.01
C PRO A 635 -12.25 -48.00 4.77
N LYS A 636 -11.20 -47.18 4.91
CA LYS A 636 -10.03 -47.49 5.75
C LYS A 636 -10.37 -47.27 7.23
N GLU A 637 -9.48 -47.70 8.10
CA GLU A 637 -9.62 -47.50 9.54
C GLU A 637 -9.70 -46.00 9.88
N TYR A 638 -10.51 -45.66 10.88
CA TYR A 638 -10.67 -44.27 11.29
C TYR A 638 -9.44 -43.75 12.04
N PRO A 639 -9.05 -42.48 11.90
CA PRO A 639 -7.94 -41.92 12.65
C PRO A 639 -8.24 -41.78 14.15
N THR A 640 -7.19 -41.88 14.98
CA THR A 640 -7.23 -41.63 16.43
C THR A 640 -7.42 -40.14 16.75
N ASN A 641 -7.89 -39.83 17.95
CA ASN A 641 -8.13 -38.49 18.49
C ASN A 641 -9.13 -37.63 17.69
N LYS A 642 -10.10 -38.25 17.02
CA LYS A 642 -11.14 -37.52 16.30
C LYS A 642 -12.34 -37.24 17.18
N ASN A 643 -12.96 -36.08 16.94
CA ASN A 643 -14.22 -35.68 17.55
C ASN A 643 -15.12 -35.09 16.48
N CYS A 644 -15.94 -35.94 15.86
CA CYS A 644 -16.78 -35.61 14.73
C CYS A 644 -18.22 -35.39 15.18
N ILE A 645 -18.84 -34.28 14.77
CA ILE A 645 -20.23 -33.97 15.14
C ILE A 645 -21.02 -33.70 13.87
N TRP A 646 -22.03 -34.54 13.59
CA TRP A 646 -23.01 -34.30 12.53
C TRP A 646 -24.34 -33.86 13.13
N GLN A 647 -24.90 -32.80 12.56
CA GLN A 647 -26.18 -32.23 12.95
C GLN A 647 -27.15 -32.32 11.77
N VAL A 648 -28.09 -33.25 11.85
CA VAL A 648 -29.07 -33.52 10.80
C VAL A 648 -30.37 -32.79 11.13
N VAL A 649 -30.87 -31.98 10.21
CA VAL A 649 -32.12 -31.23 10.36
C VAL A 649 -33.01 -31.49 9.16
N ALA A 650 -34.21 -32.01 9.42
CA ALA A 650 -35.27 -32.17 8.46
C ALA A 650 -36.36 -31.09 8.69
N PRO A 651 -37.30 -30.89 7.75
CA PRO A 651 -38.48 -30.06 7.98
C PRO A 651 -39.32 -30.58 9.15
N ALA A 652 -40.05 -29.69 9.83
CA ALA A 652 -40.70 -29.95 11.13
C ALA A 652 -41.67 -31.15 11.18
N GLN A 653 -42.19 -31.59 10.03
CA GLN A 653 -43.12 -32.72 9.92
C GLN A 653 -42.45 -34.11 9.85
N TYR A 654 -41.12 -34.15 9.73
CA TYR A 654 -40.37 -35.39 9.59
C TYR A 654 -39.65 -35.78 10.88
N ARG A 655 -39.38 -37.08 11.03
CA ARG A 655 -38.42 -37.64 11.98
C ARG A 655 -37.28 -38.29 11.20
N ILE A 656 -36.09 -38.24 11.77
CA ILE A 656 -34.86 -38.73 11.17
C ILE A 656 -34.56 -40.09 11.77
N SER A 657 -34.42 -41.10 10.92
CA SER A 657 -34.02 -42.44 11.31
C SER A 657 -32.62 -42.75 10.81
N LEU A 658 -31.81 -43.38 11.66
CA LEU A 658 -30.46 -43.84 11.37
C LEU A 658 -30.45 -45.37 11.28
N GLN A 659 -29.88 -45.91 10.21
CA GLN A 659 -29.71 -47.33 9.99
C GLN A 659 -28.24 -47.62 9.65
N PHE A 660 -27.54 -48.28 10.58
CA PHE A 660 -26.13 -48.65 10.39
C PHE A 660 -26.01 -49.83 9.41
N GLU A 661 -25.30 -49.60 8.30
CA GLU A 661 -24.96 -50.64 7.34
C GLU A 661 -23.72 -51.41 7.82
N VAL A 662 -22.72 -50.68 8.32
CA VAL A 662 -21.48 -51.23 8.92
C VAL A 662 -21.18 -50.49 10.21
N PHE A 663 -20.69 -51.22 11.23
CA PHE A 663 -20.34 -50.67 12.54
C PHE A 663 -19.25 -51.53 13.19
N GLU A 664 -18.05 -50.98 13.30
CA GLU A 664 -16.88 -51.62 13.91
C GLU A 664 -16.03 -50.55 14.60
N LEU A 665 -16.14 -50.44 15.93
CA LEU A 665 -15.38 -49.50 16.76
C LEU A 665 -14.66 -50.23 17.89
N GLU A 666 -13.55 -49.69 18.38
CA GLU A 666 -12.99 -50.12 19.65
C GLU A 666 -13.97 -49.83 20.79
N GLY A 667 -14.15 -50.76 21.72
CA GLY A 667 -15.05 -50.53 22.83
C GLY A 667 -15.09 -51.68 23.82
N ASN A 668 -15.63 -51.37 25.00
CA ASN A 668 -16.03 -52.32 26.03
C ASN A 668 -17.52 -52.11 26.36
N ASP A 669 -18.05 -52.82 27.35
CA ASP A 669 -19.47 -52.76 27.71
C ASP A 669 -19.99 -51.35 28.08
N VAL A 670 -19.09 -50.39 28.33
CA VAL A 670 -19.42 -48.99 28.70
C VAL A 670 -19.00 -48.00 27.62
N CYS A 671 -18.46 -48.47 26.49
CA CYS A 671 -17.93 -47.64 25.40
C CYS A 671 -17.00 -46.54 25.88
N LYS A 672 -15.98 -46.93 26.64
CA LYS A 672 -15.01 -46.01 27.25
C LYS A 672 -14.03 -45.39 26.24
N TYR A 673 -13.63 -46.16 25.24
CA TYR A 673 -12.62 -45.81 24.24
C TYR A 673 -13.30 -45.06 23.08
N ASP A 674 -13.46 -45.71 21.93
CA ASP A 674 -14.15 -45.15 20.79
C ASP A 674 -15.66 -45.35 20.87
N TYR A 675 -16.43 -44.37 20.40
CA TYR A 675 -17.88 -44.48 20.43
C TYR A 675 -18.59 -43.54 19.48
N VAL A 676 -19.80 -43.93 19.13
CA VAL A 676 -20.80 -43.09 18.48
C VAL A 676 -21.94 -42.81 19.47
N GLU A 677 -22.29 -41.55 19.63
CA GLU A 677 -23.37 -41.08 20.48
C GLU A 677 -24.47 -40.44 19.63
N VAL A 678 -25.72 -40.82 19.88
CA VAL A 678 -26.88 -40.35 19.10
C VAL A 678 -27.88 -39.64 20.01
N ARG A 679 -28.26 -38.41 19.66
CA ARG A 679 -29.18 -37.57 20.45
C ARG A 679 -30.31 -36.99 19.60
N SER A 680 -31.51 -36.88 20.17
CA SER A 680 -32.64 -36.15 19.59
C SER A 680 -32.58 -34.67 19.95
N GLY A 681 -31.88 -33.88 19.14
CA GLY A 681 -31.69 -32.45 19.31
C GLY A 681 -30.31 -31.99 18.81
N LEU A 682 -30.11 -30.69 18.65
CA LEU A 682 -28.85 -30.13 18.13
C LEU A 682 -27.81 -29.85 19.22
N ALA A 683 -28.26 -29.67 20.47
CA ALA A 683 -27.39 -29.37 21.61
C ALA A 683 -26.78 -30.64 22.22
N SER A 684 -25.62 -30.51 22.88
CA SER A 684 -24.89 -31.65 23.48
C SER A 684 -25.62 -32.27 24.68
N ASP A 685 -26.53 -31.54 25.31
CA ASP A 685 -27.36 -31.96 26.44
C ASP A 685 -28.73 -32.52 26.00
N SER A 686 -28.98 -32.61 24.68
CA SER A 686 -30.23 -33.16 24.12
C SER A 686 -30.43 -34.63 24.52
N LYS A 687 -31.69 -35.10 24.47
CA LYS A 687 -32.07 -36.44 24.91
C LYS A 687 -31.25 -37.53 24.18
N LEU A 688 -30.51 -38.30 24.96
CA LEU A 688 -29.65 -39.39 24.49
C LEU A 688 -30.48 -40.62 24.11
N HIS A 689 -30.22 -41.16 22.92
CA HIS A 689 -30.70 -42.48 22.52
C HIS A 689 -29.77 -43.60 22.97
N GLY A 690 -28.47 -43.39 22.80
CA GLY A 690 -27.47 -44.34 23.24
C GLY A 690 -26.05 -43.93 22.87
N LYS A 691 -25.10 -44.61 23.51
CA LYS A 691 -23.67 -44.55 23.25
C LYS A 691 -23.25 -45.95 22.79
N PHE A 692 -22.71 -46.06 21.60
CA PHE A 692 -22.49 -47.31 20.89
C PHE A 692 -21.01 -47.50 20.54
N CYS A 693 -20.52 -48.72 20.62
CA CYS A 693 -19.14 -49.13 20.31
C CYS A 693 -19.08 -50.64 20.07
N GLY A 694 -17.90 -51.19 19.74
CA GLY A 694 -17.73 -52.62 19.49
C GLY A 694 -18.11 -53.03 18.07
N LEU A 695 -18.45 -54.32 17.88
CA LEU A 695 -18.77 -54.92 16.58
C LEU A 695 -20.29 -55.15 16.39
N GLU A 696 -21.08 -54.93 17.43
CA GLU A 696 -22.53 -55.12 17.37
C GLU A 696 -23.19 -53.88 16.75
N LYS A 697 -23.96 -54.08 15.69
CA LYS A 697 -24.63 -52.98 14.98
C LYS A 697 -25.82 -52.48 15.81
N PRO A 698 -25.94 -51.17 16.06
CA PRO A 698 -27.13 -50.61 16.72
C PRO A 698 -28.40 -50.87 15.90
N GLU A 699 -29.52 -51.11 16.59
CA GLU A 699 -30.85 -51.11 15.97
C GLU A 699 -31.19 -49.73 15.36
N VAL A 700 -32.23 -49.67 14.53
CA VAL A 700 -32.63 -48.42 13.85
C VAL A 700 -33.03 -47.35 14.87
N ILE A 701 -32.30 -46.23 14.90
CA ILE A 701 -32.52 -45.15 15.87
C ILE A 701 -33.34 -44.05 15.21
N THR A 702 -34.49 -43.71 15.77
CA THR A 702 -35.38 -42.67 15.24
C THR A 702 -35.47 -41.47 16.19
N SER A 703 -35.26 -40.25 15.67
CA SER A 703 -35.35 -39.02 16.44
C SER A 703 -36.77 -38.74 16.95
N TYR A 704 -36.88 -38.06 18.09
CA TYR A 704 -38.18 -37.62 18.62
C TYR A 704 -38.77 -36.42 17.85
N SER A 705 -37.90 -35.61 17.26
CA SER A 705 -38.17 -34.35 16.54
C SER A 705 -37.58 -34.39 15.13
N ASN A 706 -37.62 -33.27 14.43
CA ASN A 706 -37.04 -33.08 13.09
C ASN A 706 -35.52 -32.81 13.10
N ASN A 707 -34.84 -33.01 14.22
CA ASN A 707 -33.41 -32.82 14.32
C ASN A 707 -32.73 -33.94 15.13
N LEU A 708 -31.49 -34.24 14.76
CA LEU A 708 -30.69 -35.30 15.34
C LEU A 708 -29.21 -34.89 15.35
N ARG A 709 -28.50 -35.25 16.42
CA ARG A 709 -27.05 -35.08 16.55
C ARG A 709 -26.39 -36.45 16.67
N LEU A 710 -25.38 -36.68 15.84
CA LEU A 710 -24.51 -37.84 15.85
C LEU A 710 -23.09 -37.37 16.21
N GLU A 711 -22.50 -37.89 17.28
CA GLU A 711 -21.16 -37.54 17.73
C GLU A 711 -20.28 -38.80 17.73
N PHE A 712 -19.18 -38.78 16.99
CA PHE A 712 -18.17 -39.85 16.99
C PHE A 712 -16.91 -39.36 17.68
N LYS A 713 -16.43 -40.11 18.67
CA LYS A 713 -15.12 -39.88 19.28
C LYS A 713 -14.22 -41.09 19.17
N SER A 714 -12.97 -40.84 18.81
CA SER A 714 -11.88 -41.82 18.93
C SER A 714 -10.81 -41.36 19.91
N ASP A 715 -10.23 -42.30 20.65
CA ASP A 715 -9.13 -42.04 21.57
C ASP A 715 -7.76 -42.07 20.85
N ASN A 716 -6.65 -42.12 21.60
CA ASN A 716 -5.31 -42.01 21.03
C ASN A 716 -4.72 -43.34 20.50
N ALA A 717 -5.44 -44.45 20.57
CA ALA A 717 -4.97 -45.76 20.17
C ALA A 717 -6.06 -46.56 19.41
N VAL A 718 -5.66 -47.72 18.86
CA VAL A 718 -6.53 -48.76 18.29
C VAL A 718 -7.68 -48.27 17.40
N SER A 719 -7.40 -48.14 16.11
CA SER A 719 -8.44 -47.91 15.12
C SER A 719 -9.08 -49.21 14.63
N LYS A 720 -10.35 -49.13 14.24
CA LYS A 720 -11.09 -50.18 13.52
C LYS A 720 -11.64 -49.61 12.21
N LYS A 721 -12.38 -50.43 11.45
CA LYS A 721 -12.95 -50.04 10.15
C LYS A 721 -13.95 -48.88 10.22
N GLY A 722 -14.56 -48.65 11.38
CA GLY A 722 -15.48 -47.55 11.60
C GLY A 722 -16.92 -47.88 11.26
N PHE A 723 -17.67 -46.89 10.77
CA PHE A 723 -19.09 -47.07 10.50
C PHE A 723 -19.54 -46.41 9.19
N LYS A 724 -20.61 -46.95 8.63
CA LYS A 724 -21.39 -46.37 7.53
C LYS A 724 -22.86 -46.45 7.92
N VAL A 725 -23.50 -45.30 8.04
CA VAL A 725 -24.90 -45.17 8.47
C VAL A 725 -25.71 -44.45 7.42
N HIS A 726 -26.83 -45.02 7.03
CA HIS A 726 -27.82 -44.37 6.19
C HIS A 726 -28.82 -43.64 7.07
N PHE A 727 -29.12 -42.39 6.71
CA PHE A 727 -30.18 -41.65 7.36
C PHE A 727 -31.30 -41.34 6.36
N PHE A 728 -32.53 -41.33 6.87
CA PHE A 728 -33.70 -40.97 6.08
C PHE A 728 -34.76 -40.30 6.96
N SER A 729 -35.51 -39.37 6.37
CA SER A 729 -36.51 -38.57 7.07
C SER A 729 -37.90 -39.02 6.65
N GLY A 730 -38.71 -39.52 7.58
CA GLY A 730 -40.06 -40.07 7.33
C GLY A 730 -41.16 -39.33 8.09
N THR A 731 -42.39 -39.37 7.57
CA THR A 731 -43.60 -38.94 8.30
C THR A 731 -44.31 -40.16 8.89
N TRP A 732 -45.05 -39.97 10.00
CA TRP A 732 -45.95 -41.01 10.50
C TRP A 732 -47.01 -41.39 9.45
N LEU A 733 -47.17 -42.69 9.19
CA LEU A 733 -48.37 -43.24 8.57
C LEU A 733 -49.15 -44.00 9.65
N CYS A 734 -50.30 -43.46 10.08
CA CYS A 734 -51.24 -44.18 10.93
C CYS A 734 -52.02 -45.20 10.04
N PRO A 735 -52.35 -46.44 10.48
CA PRO A 735 -52.86 -47.54 9.64
C PRO A 735 -54.27 -47.38 9.05
N SER A 736 -54.76 -46.15 8.89
CA SER A 736 -56.13 -45.89 8.45
C SER A 736 -56.25 -44.65 7.56
N GLY A 737 -55.37 -44.50 6.56
CA GLY A 737 -55.64 -43.73 5.32
C GLY A 737 -56.10 -42.25 5.46
N ARG A 738 -56.09 -41.64 6.64
CA ARG A 738 -56.49 -40.24 6.86
C ARG A 738 -55.41 -39.53 7.66
N LYS A 739 -54.89 -38.44 7.06
CA LYS A 739 -53.90 -37.55 7.68
C LYS A 739 -54.54 -36.84 8.89
N ALA A 740 -54.17 -37.24 10.11
CA ALA A 740 -54.38 -36.45 11.32
C ALA A 740 -53.21 -36.65 12.29
N LEU A 741 -52.89 -35.59 13.05
CA LEU A 741 -51.85 -35.57 14.10
C LEU A 741 -52.09 -36.70 15.12
N CYS A 742 -51.27 -37.75 15.11
CA CYS A 742 -51.31 -38.82 16.09
C CYS A 742 -50.49 -38.40 17.33
N THR A 743 -51.13 -37.81 18.35
CA THR A 743 -50.58 -37.72 19.72
C THR A 743 -51.14 -38.87 20.56
N GLY A 744 -50.30 -39.84 20.91
CA GLY A 744 -50.52 -40.74 22.06
C GLY A 744 -51.17 -42.10 21.81
N CYS A 745 -50.70 -42.90 20.84
CA CYS A 745 -51.10 -44.32 20.73
C CYS A 745 -49.88 -45.27 20.93
N PRO A 746 -49.96 -46.30 21.80
CA PRO A 746 -48.87 -47.26 22.04
C PRO A 746 -48.69 -48.33 20.96
N SER A 747 -49.43 -48.24 19.85
CA SER A 747 -49.54 -49.32 18.86
C SER A 747 -49.49 -48.74 17.44
N CYS A 748 -48.29 -48.43 16.96
CA CYS A 748 -48.06 -48.11 15.55
C CYS A 748 -46.89 -48.96 15.04
N VAL A 749 -47.16 -49.80 14.04
CA VAL A 749 -46.17 -50.65 13.38
C VAL A 749 -45.46 -49.83 12.30
N TYR A 750 -44.14 -49.96 12.20
CA TYR A 750 -43.29 -49.29 11.22
C TYR A 750 -43.63 -49.80 9.82
N GLY A 751 -44.44 -49.04 9.07
CA GLY A 751 -44.83 -49.37 7.70
C GLY A 751 -43.80 -48.91 6.69
N SER A 752 -43.03 -49.86 6.16
CA SER A 752 -42.20 -49.70 4.96
C SER A 752 -43.07 -49.53 3.71
N ILE A 753 -42.98 -48.39 3.01
CA ILE A 753 -43.55 -48.16 1.67
C ILE A 753 -42.70 -47.04 1.03
N ALA A 754 -42.25 -47.05 -0.21
CA ALA A 754 -42.23 -48.04 -1.28
C ALA A 754 -41.17 -47.56 -2.29
N CYS A 755 -40.49 -48.50 -2.94
CA CYS A 755 -39.82 -48.24 -4.20
C CYS A 755 -40.87 -47.78 -5.22
N PHE A 756 -40.73 -46.58 -5.76
CA PHE A 756 -41.25 -46.27 -7.09
C PHE A 756 -40.09 -46.52 -8.06
N VAL A 757 -40.35 -47.43 -9.01
CA VAL A 757 -39.53 -47.74 -10.19
C VAL A 757 -39.33 -46.49 -11.03
#